data_AF-A0A5N5D6C8-F1
#
_entry.id   AF-A0A5N5D6C8-F1
#
_cell.length_a   1.000
_cell.length_b   1.000
_cell.length_c   1.000
_cell.angle_alpha   90.00
_cell.angle_beta   90.00
_cell.angle_gamma   90.00
#
_symmetry.space_group_name_H-M   'P 1'
#
loop_
_entity.id
_entity.type
_entity.pdbx_description
1 polymer ?
#
loop_
_entity_poly.entity_id
_entity_poly.type
_entity_poly.pdbx_seq_one_letter_code
_entity_poly.pdbx_strand_id
1 'polypeptide(L)'
;MDVTSSPRQHAVPTTETSHPNDPIPHEPASITKFNAPRNVPSNSSFRSSHDSLSWSDSSDSEAPSTPNTEPMNDQQAEELVDKLENLPAPSVEITPKPDKARRASTTLISEDAEGMRKLLGDGETGTKLIEKYCCGGGCCFVKTLPPDTAGPNFTPVVLPDNEAFRSLNLKLGPLSLDTKLEQTPELPHETVSFDVAPATEHKHVAEVLKKPPPFVQPHPPYNVFSAPVHHARELTKPGAQKRTFHFDIDVTDYPDEGGVDFKVGGAIGICPPNPPEMVDDVFDQLGVPKFVRDKPTLLKTKLMRWPTIWGDEMERELVTTRRELLTWCADLQSTPPTKQLLRLMAEYAEAPNEKQILLYLTSAQGQAAFCDLRTGSHITVPQLLHAFPSSRPPLHALLSVLPQLMPRFYSLSNDPHISSARPGIPGGRRLIEMAVTIHEDPDWREGKTRTGLGSGFLERIAQQFIEAEQSGIRDPAHVLDLTVPMFRGLMANPLSRQFGGDGPMMLVGAGVGMAPFRGFILNRLKNANCANKIWLVQGVRDAMLDEIYQGELGAHEREIKKVVQSRKVGSARYVQDEVRMQADVVWFVINALDGRIFVCGSSKGMGEGVHRALVDVAMEKGNLNHDEAEEFWEKKKEGGQYVAETW
;
A
#
# COMPACT_ATOMS: atom_id res chain seq x y z
N MET A 1 24.01 41.47 23.23
CA MET A 1 24.49 40.51 24.25
C MET A 1 24.26 39.14 23.68
N ASP A 2 25.33 38.49 23.23
CA ASP A 2 25.24 37.17 22.62
C ASP A 2 24.95 36.11 23.69
N VAL A 3 24.00 35.22 23.40
CA VAL A 3 23.77 33.99 24.17
C VAL A 3 23.70 32.84 23.18
N THR A 4 24.87 32.31 22.83
CA THR A 4 25.00 31.07 22.07
C THR A 4 24.56 29.89 22.93
N SER A 5 23.31 29.44 22.79
CA SER A 5 22.84 28.22 23.43
C SER A 5 23.30 26.99 22.64
N SER A 6 24.37 26.34 23.10
CA SER A 6 24.78 25.03 22.55
C SER A 6 23.64 24.01 22.69
N PRO A 7 23.35 23.19 21.67
CA PRO A 7 22.40 22.09 21.82
C PRO A 7 22.95 21.08 22.84
N ARG A 8 22.15 20.71 23.83
CA ARG A 8 22.49 19.58 24.71
C ARG A 8 22.44 18.31 23.86
N GLN A 9 23.60 17.70 23.61
CA GLN A 9 23.67 16.34 23.09
C GLN A 9 23.00 15.40 24.10
N HIS A 10 22.19 14.46 23.62
CA HIS A 10 21.71 13.37 24.48
C HIS A 10 22.91 12.52 24.86
N ALA A 11 23.16 12.34 26.16
CA ALA A 11 24.20 11.42 26.62
C ALA A 11 23.78 9.99 26.27
N VAL A 12 24.52 9.35 25.36
CA VAL A 12 24.33 7.94 25.02
C VAL A 12 24.61 7.11 26.29
N PRO A 13 23.71 6.20 26.70
CA PRO A 13 23.95 5.35 27.86
C PRO A 13 25.14 4.42 27.61
N THR A 14 26.14 4.45 28.48
CA THR A 14 27.27 3.51 28.45
C THR A 14 26.90 2.22 29.18
N THR A 15 27.04 1.07 28.53
CA THR A 15 26.93 -0.26 29.17
C THR A 15 28.29 -0.95 29.18
N GLU A 16 28.48 -1.97 30.02
CA GLU A 16 29.72 -2.79 30.01
C GLU A 16 30.00 -3.48 28.66
N THR A 17 28.99 -3.52 27.77
CA THR A 17 29.02 -4.14 26.44
C THR A 17 28.98 -3.14 25.27
N SER A 18 28.92 -1.83 25.53
CA SER A 18 28.91 -0.81 24.46
C SER A 18 29.50 0.53 24.92
N HIS A 19 30.47 1.03 24.16
CA HIS A 19 31.16 2.29 24.43
C HIS A 19 31.22 3.15 23.15
N PRO A 20 31.04 4.49 23.19
CA PRO A 20 30.99 5.34 21.99
C PRO A 20 32.23 5.30 21.09
N ASN A 21 33.37 4.84 21.63
CA ASN A 21 34.65 4.72 20.91
C ASN A 21 35.08 3.26 20.69
N ASP A 22 34.20 2.27 20.88
CA ASP A 22 34.51 0.85 20.70
C ASP A 22 33.46 0.17 19.79
N PRO A 23 33.81 -0.16 18.53
CA PRO A 23 32.82 -0.58 17.52
C PRO A 23 32.44 -2.06 17.55
N ILE A 24 32.96 -2.89 18.48
CA ILE A 24 32.72 -4.35 18.50
C ILE A 24 32.30 -4.82 19.91
N PRO A 25 31.09 -5.40 20.10
CA PRO A 25 30.71 -6.01 21.36
C PRO A 25 31.54 -7.27 21.68
N HIS A 26 32.06 -7.37 22.90
CA HIS A 26 32.77 -8.55 23.40
C HIS A 26 31.96 -9.30 24.48
N GLU A 27 32.04 -10.63 24.50
CA GLU A 27 31.47 -11.46 25.57
C GLU A 27 32.24 -11.28 26.90
N PRO A 28 31.56 -11.34 28.07
CA PRO A 28 32.21 -11.11 29.37
C PRO A 28 33.23 -12.20 29.72
N ALA A 29 34.50 -11.81 29.78
CA ALA A 29 35.64 -12.69 30.05
C ALA A 29 35.76 -13.09 31.53
N SER A 30 34.78 -13.82 32.08
CA SER A 30 34.82 -14.36 33.45
C SER A 30 33.94 -15.60 33.65
N ILE A 31 34.40 -16.75 33.10
CA ILE A 31 33.95 -18.07 33.57
C ILE A 31 35.17 -18.85 34.06
N THR A 32 35.22 -19.10 35.37
CA THR A 32 36.31 -19.80 36.05
C THR A 32 36.33 -21.28 35.67
N LYS A 33 37.32 -21.69 34.86
CA LYS A 33 37.46 -23.10 34.44
C LYS A 33 38.03 -23.97 35.57
N PHE A 34 37.21 -24.88 36.10
CA PHE A 34 37.67 -25.98 36.95
C PHE A 34 38.26 -27.11 36.09
N ASN A 35 39.48 -27.57 36.42
CA ASN A 35 40.13 -28.72 35.78
C ASN A 35 39.99 -29.98 36.65
N ALA A 36 39.71 -31.13 36.01
CA ALA A 36 39.87 -32.46 36.59
C ALA A 36 40.38 -33.47 35.53
N PRO A 37 41.13 -34.54 35.89
CA PRO A 37 42.00 -35.23 34.93
C PRO A 37 41.55 -36.62 34.41
N ARG A 38 41.90 -36.89 33.15
CA ARG A 38 42.33 -38.18 32.52
C ARG A 38 41.69 -39.54 32.90
N ASN A 39 41.06 -40.13 31.88
CA ASN A 39 41.26 -41.50 31.31
C ASN A 39 40.51 -42.77 31.82
N VAL A 40 40.13 -43.60 30.81
CA VAL A 40 39.73 -45.05 30.77
C VAL A 40 38.32 -45.45 31.32
N PRO A 41 37.69 -46.60 30.92
CA PRO A 41 36.63 -46.53 29.89
C PRO A 41 35.35 -47.40 30.11
N SER A 42 34.43 -47.31 29.13
CA SER A 42 33.52 -48.36 28.62
C SER A 42 32.22 -48.73 29.37
N ASN A 43 31.15 -48.89 28.56
CA ASN A 43 29.91 -49.67 28.71
C ASN A 43 29.35 -49.93 30.12
N SER A 44 28.16 -49.37 30.40
CA SER A 44 26.90 -50.16 30.45
C SER A 44 25.68 -49.30 30.79
N SER A 45 24.49 -49.77 30.40
CA SER A 45 23.19 -49.15 30.68
C SER A 45 22.73 -49.41 32.12
N PHE A 46 21.90 -48.53 32.70
CA PHE A 46 20.55 -48.81 33.25
C PHE A 46 20.08 -47.81 34.35
N ARG A 47 18.95 -47.14 34.04
CA ARG A 47 17.77 -46.76 34.86
C ARG A 47 17.81 -46.62 36.40
N SER A 48 16.94 -45.67 36.84
CA SER A 48 16.15 -45.68 38.10
C SER A 48 16.90 -45.21 39.38
N SER A 49 16.31 -44.54 40.38
CA SER A 49 14.92 -44.05 40.59
C SER A 49 14.87 -42.96 41.69
N HIS A 50 13.69 -42.31 41.80
CA HIS A 50 13.12 -41.48 42.89
C HIS A 50 13.65 -41.63 44.33
N ASP A 51 13.67 -40.51 45.06
CA ASP A 51 12.72 -40.18 46.16
C ASP A 51 12.87 -38.68 46.52
N SER A 52 11.86 -37.79 46.54
CA SER A 52 10.49 -37.77 47.11
C SER A 52 10.41 -37.20 48.55
N LEU A 53 9.63 -36.12 48.70
CA LEU A 53 8.89 -35.71 49.91
C LEU A 53 7.98 -34.51 49.54
N SER A 54 6.81 -34.40 50.19
CA SER A 54 5.58 -33.87 49.57
C SER A 54 4.66 -33.11 50.57
N TRP A 55 3.40 -32.87 50.16
CA TRP A 55 2.24 -32.29 50.90
C TRP A 55 2.11 -30.73 50.87
N SER A 56 0.94 -30.09 50.77
CA SER A 56 -0.47 -30.43 50.38
C SER A 56 -1.38 -29.18 50.57
N ASP A 57 -2.56 -28.97 49.97
CA ASP A 57 -3.23 -29.41 48.71
C ASP A 57 -4.61 -28.67 48.59
N SER A 58 -5.20 -28.50 47.39
CA SER A 58 -6.66 -28.38 47.09
C SER A 58 -6.99 -27.90 45.65
N SER A 59 -7.23 -28.85 44.73
CA SER A 59 -8.46 -29.06 43.91
C SER A 59 -9.27 -27.83 43.36
N ASP A 60 -9.73 -27.75 42.10
CA ASP A 60 -9.82 -28.69 40.96
C ASP A 60 -10.02 -27.94 39.61
N SER A 61 -9.47 -28.46 38.49
CA SER A 61 -10.15 -28.67 37.18
C SER A 61 -9.15 -28.94 36.03
N GLU A 62 -9.46 -29.91 35.16
CA GLU A 62 -8.51 -30.54 34.20
C GLU A 62 -8.48 -29.91 32.78
N ALA A 63 -7.31 -29.99 32.14
CA ALA A 63 -7.17 -30.01 30.67
C ALA A 63 -5.90 -30.81 30.27
N PRO A 64 -5.93 -31.70 29.25
CA PRO A 64 -4.78 -32.53 28.88
C PRO A 64 -3.75 -31.76 28.05
N SER A 65 -2.45 -31.99 28.32
CA SER A 65 -1.32 -31.40 27.59
C SER A 65 -0.72 -32.36 26.54
N THR A 66 -0.30 -31.82 25.40
CA THR A 66 0.43 -32.55 24.34
C THR A 66 1.94 -32.67 24.64
N PRO A 67 2.63 -33.76 24.23
CA PRO A 67 4.05 -33.93 24.49
C PRO A 67 4.96 -33.20 23.49
N ASN A 68 6.15 -32.79 23.96
CA ASN A 68 7.20 -32.16 23.14
C ASN A 68 7.85 -33.16 22.17
N THR A 69 8.41 -32.65 21.06
CA THR A 69 9.16 -33.43 20.07
C THR A 69 10.62 -32.94 20.00
N GLU A 70 11.58 -33.86 20.09
CA GLU A 70 13.01 -33.62 19.89
C GLU A 70 13.41 -33.72 18.39
N PRO A 71 14.50 -33.07 17.93
CA PRO A 71 14.85 -33.01 16.51
C PRO A 71 15.46 -34.32 15.96
N MET A 72 15.11 -34.66 14.72
CA MET A 72 15.65 -35.80 13.96
C MET A 72 17.04 -35.52 13.36
N ASN A 73 17.77 -36.60 13.01
CA ASN A 73 19.13 -36.59 12.46
C ASN A 73 19.14 -36.91 10.95
N ASP A 74 20.14 -36.38 10.23
CA ASP A 74 20.22 -36.33 8.76
C ASP A 74 20.13 -37.68 8.04
N GLN A 75 20.58 -38.78 8.67
CA GLN A 75 20.50 -40.13 8.10
C GLN A 75 19.06 -40.63 7.87
N GLN A 76 18.05 -40.04 8.52
CA GLN A 76 16.65 -40.38 8.29
C GLN A 76 16.03 -39.60 7.11
N ALA A 77 16.70 -38.54 6.64
CA ALA A 77 16.25 -37.77 5.47
C ALA A 77 16.62 -38.48 4.15
N GLU A 78 17.84 -39.05 4.06
CA GLU A 78 18.32 -39.74 2.85
C GLU A 78 17.48 -41.00 2.53
N GLU A 79 17.09 -41.78 3.56
CA GLU A 79 16.26 -42.99 3.39
C GLU A 79 14.81 -42.74 2.90
N LEU A 80 14.37 -41.48 2.89
CA LEU A 80 13.08 -41.05 2.33
C LEU A 80 13.19 -40.63 0.86
N VAL A 81 14.35 -40.14 0.42
CA VAL A 81 14.60 -39.72 -0.97
C VAL A 81 14.62 -40.94 -1.92
N ASP A 82 15.35 -41.99 -1.55
CA ASP A 82 15.44 -43.26 -2.32
C ASP A 82 14.08 -43.95 -2.54
N LYS A 83 13.12 -43.73 -1.64
CA LYS A 83 11.76 -44.28 -1.72
C LYS A 83 10.82 -43.47 -2.61
N LEU A 84 11.18 -42.22 -2.95
CA LEU A 84 10.40 -41.34 -3.82
C LEU A 84 10.75 -41.51 -5.32
N GLU A 85 11.96 -41.94 -5.66
CA GLU A 85 12.38 -42.14 -7.07
C GLU A 85 11.76 -43.37 -7.75
N ASN A 86 11.18 -44.31 -6.99
CA ASN A 86 10.72 -45.62 -7.48
C ASN A 86 9.21 -45.73 -7.79
N LEU A 87 8.52 -44.60 -8.02
CA LEU A 87 7.08 -44.59 -8.39
C LEU A 87 6.87 -44.36 -9.90
N PRO A 88 6.00 -45.14 -10.57
CA PRO A 88 5.88 -45.13 -12.04
C PRO A 88 5.16 -43.88 -12.56
N ALA A 89 5.75 -43.20 -13.55
CA ALA A 89 5.21 -42.00 -14.16
C ALA A 89 4.08 -42.30 -15.19
N PRO A 90 2.93 -41.60 -15.13
CA PRO A 90 1.99 -41.57 -16.23
C PRO A 90 2.49 -40.61 -17.33
N SER A 91 2.55 -41.10 -18.57
CA SER A 91 3.00 -40.34 -19.73
C SER A 91 2.03 -39.21 -20.10
N VAL A 92 2.55 -37.97 -20.13
CA VAL A 92 1.84 -36.79 -20.65
C VAL A 92 2.47 -36.38 -21.98
N GLU A 93 1.71 -36.50 -23.07
CA GLU A 93 2.12 -36.00 -24.37
C GLU A 93 2.18 -34.47 -24.37
N ILE A 94 3.36 -33.91 -24.62
CA ILE A 94 3.57 -32.46 -24.67
C ILE A 94 3.06 -31.93 -26.02
N THR A 95 1.82 -31.44 -26.03
CA THR A 95 1.35 -30.53 -27.07
C THR A 95 1.83 -29.10 -26.75
N PRO A 96 2.42 -28.37 -27.72
CA PRO A 96 2.94 -27.02 -27.46
C PRO A 96 1.77 -26.04 -27.22
N LYS A 97 1.67 -25.52 -26.00
CA LYS A 97 0.78 -24.40 -25.69
C LYS A 97 1.41 -23.09 -26.17
N PRO A 98 0.62 -22.12 -26.69
CA PRO A 98 1.14 -20.82 -27.09
C PRO A 98 1.65 -20.02 -25.89
N ASP A 99 2.60 -19.13 -26.14
CA ASP A 99 3.29 -18.33 -25.13
C ASP A 99 2.33 -17.52 -24.25
N LYS A 100 2.33 -17.81 -22.94
CA LYS A 100 1.70 -16.94 -21.95
C LYS A 100 2.60 -15.72 -21.70
N ALA A 101 2.25 -14.59 -22.30
CA ALA A 101 2.88 -13.31 -22.03
C ALA A 101 2.84 -12.97 -20.52
N ARG A 102 4.01 -12.78 -19.91
CA ARG A 102 4.11 -12.28 -18.52
C ARG A 102 3.61 -10.84 -18.46
N ARG A 103 2.73 -10.54 -17.50
CA ARG A 103 2.29 -9.16 -17.22
C ARG A 103 3.48 -8.38 -16.64
N ALA A 104 3.85 -7.27 -17.27
CA ALA A 104 5.00 -6.46 -16.86
C ALA A 104 4.75 -5.76 -15.51
N SER A 105 5.79 -5.70 -14.67
CA SER A 105 5.81 -4.81 -13.51
C SER A 105 5.96 -3.35 -13.98
N THR A 106 5.19 -2.44 -13.40
CA THR A 106 5.26 -1.01 -13.73
C THR A 106 6.21 -0.28 -12.79
N THR A 107 7.52 -0.36 -13.06
CA THR A 107 8.50 0.53 -12.43
C THR A 107 8.45 1.90 -13.15
N LEU A 108 8.35 2.98 -12.38
CA LEU A 108 8.28 4.35 -12.92
C LEU A 108 9.67 4.78 -13.39
N ILE A 109 9.82 5.18 -14.66
CA ILE A 109 11.14 5.51 -15.27
C ILE A 109 11.41 7.03 -15.26
N SER A 110 10.37 7.86 -15.29
CA SER A 110 10.46 9.33 -15.19
C SER A 110 9.09 9.91 -14.79
N GLU A 111 9.09 11.02 -14.03
CA GLU A 111 7.86 11.67 -13.54
C GLU A 111 7.46 12.93 -14.30
N ASP A 112 8.33 13.42 -15.19
CA ASP A 112 7.98 14.51 -16.08
C ASP A 112 8.05 14.06 -17.54
N ALA A 113 7.20 14.69 -18.33
CA ALA A 113 7.05 14.39 -19.74
C ALA A 113 8.33 14.73 -20.54
N GLU A 114 9.22 15.55 -19.99
CA GLU A 114 10.44 16.00 -20.67
C GLU A 114 11.59 15.01 -20.52
N GLY A 115 11.76 14.43 -19.33
CA GLY A 115 12.65 13.32 -19.03
C GLY A 115 12.26 12.07 -19.82
N MET A 116 10.97 11.75 -19.95
CA MET A 116 10.52 10.68 -20.86
C MET A 116 10.85 10.98 -22.32
N ARG A 117 10.57 12.20 -22.83
CA ARG A 117 10.93 12.57 -24.21
C ARG A 117 12.44 12.45 -24.44
N LYS A 118 13.26 12.90 -23.48
CA LYS A 118 14.72 12.78 -23.53
C LYS A 118 15.22 11.33 -23.47
N LEU A 119 14.50 10.45 -22.79
CA LEU A 119 14.80 9.01 -22.69
C LEU A 119 14.42 8.25 -23.98
N LEU A 120 13.30 8.62 -24.60
CA LEU A 120 12.83 8.04 -25.87
C LEU A 120 13.66 8.54 -27.07
N GLY A 121 14.07 9.80 -27.05
CA GLY A 121 14.88 10.46 -28.07
C GLY A 121 14.14 10.74 -29.38
N ASP A 122 14.76 11.54 -30.26
CA ASP A 122 14.26 11.86 -31.60
C ASP A 122 14.68 10.81 -32.66
N GLY A 123 15.12 9.60 -32.25
CA GLY A 123 15.65 8.58 -33.17
C GLY A 123 15.87 7.20 -32.55
N GLU A 124 16.15 6.21 -33.40
CA GLU A 124 16.10 4.76 -33.14
C GLU A 124 17.06 4.21 -32.05
N THR A 125 17.95 5.03 -31.49
CA THR A 125 19.06 4.56 -30.64
C THR A 125 18.74 4.47 -29.15
N GLY A 126 17.76 5.22 -28.64
CA GLY A 126 17.40 5.21 -27.20
C GLY A 126 16.69 3.92 -26.75
N THR A 127 16.08 3.20 -27.69
CA THR A 127 15.07 2.18 -27.40
C THR A 127 15.65 0.83 -26.96
N LYS A 128 16.90 0.51 -27.33
CA LYS A 128 17.56 -0.75 -26.94
C LYS A 128 17.89 -0.89 -25.45
N LEU A 129 17.96 0.20 -24.69
CA LEU A 129 18.20 0.14 -23.25
C LEU A 129 16.92 -0.07 -22.42
N ILE A 130 15.75 0.17 -23.02
CA ILE A 130 14.44 0.28 -22.34
C ILE A 130 13.58 -0.98 -22.56
N GLU A 131 14.04 -1.90 -23.43
CA GLU A 131 13.35 -3.13 -23.84
C GLU A 131 12.97 -4.07 -22.68
N LYS A 132 13.72 -4.01 -21.56
CA LYS A 132 13.43 -4.80 -20.33
C LYS A 132 12.39 -4.17 -19.39
N TYR A 133 12.03 -2.90 -19.57
CA TYR A 133 11.34 -2.11 -18.53
C TYR A 133 10.09 -1.33 -18.99
N CYS A 134 9.77 -1.29 -20.29
CA CYS A 134 8.65 -0.48 -20.79
C CYS A 134 7.33 -1.24 -21.01
N CYS A 135 6.31 -0.88 -20.23
CA CYS A 135 4.86 -0.91 -20.51
C CYS A 135 4.19 -2.16 -21.15
N GLY A 136 4.89 -3.27 -21.38
CA GLY A 136 4.32 -4.51 -21.94
C GLY A 136 3.73 -4.39 -23.36
N GLY A 137 4.10 -3.37 -24.14
CA GLY A 137 3.39 -2.98 -25.36
C GLY A 137 4.25 -2.41 -26.49
N GLY A 138 5.53 -2.81 -26.58
CA GLY A 138 6.37 -2.52 -27.76
C GLY A 138 6.82 -1.07 -27.92
N CYS A 139 7.21 -0.39 -26.82
CA CYS A 139 7.63 1.03 -26.81
C CYS A 139 8.80 1.41 -27.75
N CYS A 140 9.48 0.45 -28.37
CA CYS A 140 10.80 0.63 -28.98
C CYS A 140 10.82 1.27 -30.38
N PHE A 141 9.67 1.74 -30.89
CA PHE A 141 9.54 2.35 -32.22
C PHE A 141 8.61 3.58 -32.18
N VAL A 142 9.13 4.74 -31.79
CA VAL A 142 8.46 6.01 -32.03
C VAL A 142 8.51 6.30 -33.52
N LYS A 143 7.36 6.36 -34.19
CA LYS A 143 7.26 6.75 -35.61
C LYS A 143 6.81 8.21 -35.69
N THR A 144 7.54 9.05 -36.40
CA THR A 144 7.12 10.44 -36.62
C THR A 144 5.93 10.49 -37.58
N LEU A 145 5.03 11.45 -37.37
CA LEU A 145 4.00 11.78 -38.35
C LEU A 145 4.69 12.41 -39.59
N PRO A 146 4.32 12.01 -40.83
CA PRO A 146 4.88 12.62 -42.02
C PRO A 146 4.54 14.12 -42.06
N PRO A 147 5.48 15.01 -42.46
CA PRO A 147 5.31 16.46 -42.35
C PRO A 147 4.43 17.07 -43.45
N ASP A 148 3.74 16.27 -44.26
CA ASP A 148 3.02 16.72 -45.46
C ASP A 148 1.65 17.35 -45.12
N THR A 149 1.70 18.43 -44.34
CA THR A 149 0.57 19.33 -44.03
C THR A 149 0.18 20.22 -45.20
N ALA A 150 0.97 20.21 -46.28
CA ALA A 150 0.76 21.02 -47.48
C ALA A 150 0.13 20.22 -48.64
N GLY A 151 -0.02 18.91 -48.50
CA GLY A 151 -0.67 18.06 -49.51
C GLY A 151 -2.13 18.44 -49.74
N PRO A 152 -2.64 18.38 -51.00
CA PRO A 152 -3.98 18.86 -51.36
C PRO A 152 -5.14 18.11 -50.71
N ASN A 153 -4.87 16.95 -50.09
CA ASN A 153 -5.83 16.12 -49.37
C ASN A 153 -5.65 16.17 -47.84
N PHE A 154 -4.83 17.10 -47.30
CA PHE A 154 -4.60 17.20 -45.86
C PHE A 154 -5.83 17.78 -45.15
N THR A 155 -6.67 16.90 -44.58
CA THR A 155 -7.80 17.29 -43.73
C THR A 155 -7.36 17.24 -42.25
N PRO A 156 -7.01 18.36 -41.60
CA PRO A 156 -6.54 18.36 -40.21
C PRO A 156 -7.62 17.84 -39.26
N VAL A 157 -7.20 17.12 -38.22
CA VAL A 157 -8.09 16.72 -37.14
C VAL A 157 -8.53 17.95 -36.35
N VAL A 158 -9.84 18.15 -36.24
CA VAL A 158 -10.44 19.19 -35.40
C VAL A 158 -10.52 18.67 -33.96
N LEU A 159 -9.92 19.40 -33.02
CA LEU A 159 -9.91 19.02 -31.60
C LEU A 159 -11.31 19.20 -30.98
N PRO A 160 -11.77 18.31 -30.08
CA PRO A 160 -12.97 18.54 -29.29
C PRO A 160 -12.88 19.80 -28.45
N ASP A 161 -13.80 20.75 -28.66
CA ASP A 161 -13.89 21.96 -27.83
C ASP A 161 -14.71 21.68 -26.56
N ASN A 162 -14.09 20.99 -25.62
CA ASN A 162 -14.63 20.80 -24.28
C ASN A 162 -13.51 20.89 -23.23
N GLU A 163 -13.93 21.18 -21.99
CA GLU A 163 -13.03 21.39 -20.85
C GLU A 163 -12.19 20.14 -20.54
N ALA A 164 -12.81 18.96 -20.56
CA ALA A 164 -12.15 17.69 -20.29
C ALA A 164 -11.03 17.40 -21.32
N PHE A 165 -11.28 17.59 -22.62
CA PHE A 165 -10.26 17.42 -23.66
C PHE A 165 -9.12 18.44 -23.52
N ARG A 166 -9.44 19.72 -23.26
CA ARG A 166 -8.42 20.76 -23.00
C ARG A 166 -7.55 20.39 -21.79
N SER A 167 -8.13 19.81 -20.73
CA SER A 167 -7.40 19.37 -19.54
C SER A 167 -6.39 18.24 -19.80
N LEU A 168 -6.57 17.43 -20.86
CA LEU A 168 -5.64 16.36 -21.21
C LEU A 168 -4.29 16.90 -21.74
N ASN A 169 -4.23 18.17 -22.14
CA ASN A 169 -3.03 18.84 -22.66
C ASN A 169 -2.29 18.04 -23.76
N LEU A 170 -3.06 17.37 -24.64
CA LEU A 170 -2.54 16.46 -25.64
C LEU A 170 -1.74 17.20 -26.72
N LYS A 171 -0.45 16.86 -26.83
CA LYS A 171 0.43 17.31 -27.91
C LYS A 171 0.26 16.41 -29.12
N LEU A 172 -0.78 16.67 -29.91
CA LEU A 172 -0.95 16.03 -31.20
C LEU A 172 -0.01 16.70 -32.21
N GLY A 173 0.72 15.90 -32.98
CA GLY A 173 1.50 16.40 -34.13
C GLY A 173 0.59 16.76 -35.32
N PRO A 174 1.12 16.83 -36.56
CA PRO A 174 0.34 17.13 -37.76
C PRO A 174 -0.60 15.98 -38.16
N LEU A 175 -1.63 15.72 -37.35
CA LEU A 175 -2.57 14.62 -37.51
C LEU A 175 -3.72 15.03 -38.46
N SER A 176 -3.93 14.24 -39.50
CA SER A 176 -5.07 14.35 -40.41
C SER A 176 -6.03 13.16 -40.27
N LEU A 177 -7.27 13.32 -40.73
CA LEU A 177 -8.25 12.22 -40.80
C LEU A 177 -7.76 11.05 -41.68
N ASP A 178 -6.99 11.35 -42.73
CA ASP A 178 -6.42 10.37 -43.67
C ASP A 178 -5.05 9.82 -43.24
N THR A 179 -4.53 10.24 -42.08
CA THR A 179 -3.24 9.74 -41.56
C THR A 179 -3.33 8.24 -41.30
N LYS A 180 -2.46 7.47 -41.97
CA LYS A 180 -2.31 6.03 -41.72
C LYS A 180 -1.56 5.81 -40.41
N LEU A 181 -2.24 5.17 -39.47
CA LEU A 181 -1.70 4.82 -38.16
C LEU A 181 -1.28 3.34 -38.16
N GLU A 182 -0.15 3.04 -37.53
CA GLU A 182 0.45 1.70 -37.56
C GLU A 182 0.63 1.15 -36.15
N GLN A 183 0.65 -0.18 -36.03
CA GLN A 183 0.83 -0.89 -34.75
C GLN A 183 -0.22 -0.47 -33.68
N THR A 184 -1.41 -0.07 -34.12
CA THR A 184 -2.58 0.04 -33.24
C THR A 184 -2.96 -1.34 -32.72
N PRO A 185 -3.25 -1.51 -31.41
CA PRO A 185 -3.67 -2.79 -30.86
C PRO A 185 -5.01 -3.24 -31.47
N GLU A 186 -5.22 -4.55 -31.49
CA GLU A 186 -6.50 -5.16 -31.85
C GLU A 186 -7.60 -4.72 -30.88
N LEU A 187 -8.87 -4.85 -31.30
CA LEU A 187 -9.99 -4.57 -30.44
C LEU A 187 -10.00 -5.57 -29.26
N PRO A 188 -10.11 -5.12 -28.00
CA PRO A 188 -10.20 -6.01 -26.84
C PRO A 188 -11.34 -7.02 -26.98
N HIS A 189 -11.09 -8.28 -26.63
CA HIS A 189 -12.16 -9.27 -26.53
C HIS A 189 -13.10 -8.96 -25.36
N GLU A 190 -14.40 -9.12 -25.57
CA GLU A 190 -15.41 -8.99 -24.52
C GLU A 190 -15.34 -10.20 -23.58
N THR A 191 -14.79 -9.96 -22.38
CA THR A 191 -14.70 -10.94 -21.28
C THR A 191 -15.90 -10.86 -20.34
N VAL A 192 -16.70 -9.79 -20.43
CA VAL A 192 -17.92 -9.56 -19.64
C VAL A 192 -19.14 -9.59 -20.56
N SER A 193 -20.22 -10.25 -20.11
CA SER A 193 -21.55 -10.10 -20.71
C SER A 193 -22.66 -10.00 -19.66
N PHE A 194 -23.83 -9.53 -20.10
CA PHE A 194 -25.03 -9.39 -19.27
C PHE A 194 -26.19 -10.17 -19.88
N ASP A 195 -26.64 -11.18 -19.14
CA ASP A 195 -27.87 -11.93 -19.43
C ASP A 195 -29.01 -11.50 -18.50
N VAL A 196 -30.22 -11.98 -18.82
CA VAL A 196 -31.41 -11.84 -17.97
C VAL A 196 -31.16 -12.57 -16.64
N ALA A 197 -31.39 -11.91 -15.51
CA ALA A 197 -31.28 -12.57 -14.22
C ALA A 197 -32.32 -13.71 -14.11
N PRO A 198 -31.95 -14.89 -13.59
CA PRO A 198 -32.90 -15.97 -13.36
C PRO A 198 -34.00 -15.54 -12.39
N ALA A 199 -35.22 -16.04 -12.62
CA ALA A 199 -36.35 -15.82 -11.73
C ALA A 199 -36.12 -16.57 -10.40
N THR A 200 -35.57 -15.86 -9.42
CA THR A 200 -35.19 -16.37 -8.11
C THR A 200 -36.28 -16.08 -7.08
N GLU A 201 -36.51 -17.00 -6.14
CA GLU A 201 -37.46 -16.79 -5.03
C GLU A 201 -37.02 -15.64 -4.10
N HIS A 202 -35.71 -15.40 -4.02
CA HIS A 202 -35.14 -14.27 -3.29
C HIS A 202 -34.92 -13.07 -4.22
N LYS A 203 -35.59 -11.96 -3.90
CA LYS A 203 -35.38 -10.69 -4.57
C LYS A 203 -33.99 -10.14 -4.21
N HIS A 204 -33.12 -9.93 -5.20
CA HIS A 204 -31.86 -9.19 -5.00
C HIS A 204 -32.17 -7.77 -4.53
N VAL A 205 -31.71 -7.41 -3.33
CA VAL A 205 -31.82 -6.07 -2.75
C VAL A 205 -30.41 -5.49 -2.68
N ALA A 206 -30.11 -4.56 -3.58
CA ALA A 206 -28.79 -3.93 -3.64
C ALA A 206 -28.63 -2.91 -2.51
N GLU A 207 -27.80 -3.23 -1.51
CA GLU A 207 -27.38 -2.31 -0.44
C GLU A 207 -26.09 -1.55 -0.82
N VAL A 208 -25.92 -1.29 -2.12
CA VAL A 208 -24.69 -0.84 -2.79
C VAL A 208 -24.06 0.45 -2.23
N LEU A 209 -24.84 1.30 -1.57
CA LEU A 209 -24.36 2.53 -0.92
C LEU A 209 -23.92 2.33 0.53
N LYS A 210 -24.28 1.20 1.15
CA LYS A 210 -23.96 0.87 2.55
C LYS A 210 -22.79 -0.08 2.66
N LYS A 211 -22.80 -1.18 1.89
CA LYS A 211 -21.82 -2.26 2.02
C LYS A 211 -21.47 -2.90 0.68
N PRO A 212 -20.28 -3.49 0.55
CA PRO A 212 -19.90 -4.24 -0.63
C PRO A 212 -20.83 -5.45 -0.85
N PRO A 213 -21.12 -5.83 -2.11
CA PRO A 213 -21.80 -7.07 -2.42
C PRO A 213 -21.04 -8.29 -1.87
N PRO A 214 -21.71 -9.40 -1.50
CA PRO A 214 -21.07 -10.55 -0.86
C PRO A 214 -19.96 -11.25 -1.67
N PHE A 215 -19.89 -11.00 -2.99
CA PHE A 215 -18.84 -11.52 -3.86
C PHE A 215 -17.56 -10.67 -3.90
N VAL A 216 -17.59 -9.44 -3.36
CA VAL A 216 -16.43 -8.53 -3.29
C VAL A 216 -15.61 -8.90 -2.05
N GLN A 217 -14.86 -10.00 -2.17
CA GLN A 217 -14.07 -10.56 -1.08
C GLN A 217 -12.56 -10.49 -1.39
N PRO A 218 -11.71 -10.41 -0.35
CA PRO A 218 -10.27 -10.61 -0.47
C PRO A 218 -9.94 -12.08 -0.83
N HIS A 219 -8.66 -12.47 -0.78
CA HIS A 219 -8.30 -13.89 -0.94
C HIS A 219 -8.83 -14.68 0.28
N PRO A 220 -9.41 -15.89 0.10
CA PRO A 220 -9.76 -16.76 1.21
C PRO A 220 -8.56 -17.00 2.17
N PRO A 221 -8.79 -17.16 3.49
CA PRO A 221 -10.08 -17.29 4.17
C PRO A 221 -10.73 -15.97 4.60
N TYR A 222 -10.09 -14.83 4.34
CA TYR A 222 -10.54 -13.51 4.81
C TYR A 222 -11.87 -13.09 4.17
N ASN A 223 -12.66 -12.29 4.88
CA ASN A 223 -13.91 -11.69 4.37
C ASN A 223 -13.93 -10.18 4.66
N VAL A 224 -14.65 -9.41 3.84
CA VAL A 224 -14.89 -7.99 4.12
C VAL A 224 -15.94 -7.85 5.23
N PHE A 225 -15.52 -7.25 6.32
CA PHE A 225 -16.34 -6.84 7.45
C PHE A 225 -16.61 -5.33 7.36
N SER A 226 -17.87 -4.92 7.48
CA SER A 226 -18.25 -3.49 7.48
C SER A 226 -18.16 -2.96 8.90
N ALA A 227 -16.96 -2.50 9.29
CA ALA A 227 -16.63 -2.15 10.67
C ALA A 227 -17.20 -0.77 11.05
N PRO A 228 -17.96 -0.64 12.16
CA PRO A 228 -18.46 0.65 12.62
C PRO A 228 -17.33 1.63 12.96
N VAL A 229 -17.46 2.90 12.59
CA VAL A 229 -16.54 3.96 13.01
C VAL A 229 -16.91 4.42 14.41
N HIS A 230 -16.09 4.12 15.40
CA HIS A 230 -16.36 4.56 16.77
C HIS A 230 -16.16 6.06 16.95
N HIS A 231 -15.10 6.62 16.36
CA HIS A 231 -14.75 8.03 16.45
C HIS A 231 -13.84 8.46 15.29
N ALA A 232 -13.96 9.72 14.85
CA ALA A 232 -13.09 10.30 13.84
C ALA A 232 -12.82 11.79 14.14
N ARG A 233 -11.57 12.23 13.94
CA ARG A 233 -11.14 13.63 14.16
C ARG A 233 -10.08 14.07 13.16
N GLU A 234 -10.00 15.37 12.88
CA GLU A 234 -8.85 15.94 12.17
C GLU A 234 -7.63 16.04 13.13
N LEU A 235 -6.45 15.62 12.66
CA LEU A 235 -5.17 15.73 13.35
C LEU A 235 -4.41 17.00 12.97
N THR A 236 -4.68 17.53 11.77
CA THR A 236 -4.09 18.76 11.23
C THR A 236 -4.90 19.99 11.65
N LYS A 237 -4.25 21.16 11.66
CA LYS A 237 -4.93 22.43 11.98
C LYS A 237 -5.34 23.17 10.69
N PRO A 238 -6.37 24.02 10.72
CA PRO A 238 -6.74 24.86 9.59
C PRO A 238 -5.53 25.63 9.02
N GLY A 239 -5.35 25.54 7.70
CA GLY A 239 -4.18 26.09 7.00
C GLY A 239 -3.04 25.11 6.75
N ALA A 240 -3.10 23.89 7.32
CA ALA A 240 -2.21 22.78 6.93
C ALA A 240 -2.31 22.50 5.42
N GLN A 241 -1.19 22.19 4.76
CA GLN A 241 -1.18 21.98 3.30
C GLN A 241 -1.81 20.64 2.89
N LYS A 242 -1.85 19.66 3.79
CA LYS A 242 -2.59 18.42 3.60
C LYS A 242 -3.37 18.12 4.86
N ARG A 243 -4.62 17.73 4.70
CA ARG A 243 -5.52 17.36 5.80
C ARG A 243 -5.24 15.91 6.21
N THR A 244 -5.19 15.63 7.50
CA THR A 244 -4.95 14.28 8.02
C THR A 244 -5.99 13.96 9.09
N PHE A 245 -6.68 12.83 8.93
CA PHE A 245 -7.73 12.39 9.84
C PHE A 245 -7.28 11.14 10.61
N HIS A 246 -7.76 11.03 11.84
CA HIS A 246 -7.64 9.86 12.71
C HIS A 246 -8.99 9.15 12.81
N PHE A 247 -8.95 7.83 12.90
CA PHE A 247 -10.13 6.98 13.05
C PHE A 247 -9.90 5.97 14.15
N ASP A 248 -10.92 5.79 14.97
CA ASP A 248 -11.10 4.66 15.87
C ASP A 248 -12.19 3.79 15.25
N ILE A 249 -11.87 2.54 14.89
CA ILE A 249 -12.80 1.59 14.25
C ILE A 249 -13.13 0.48 15.26
N ASP A 250 -14.42 0.18 15.39
CA ASP A 250 -14.91 -0.90 16.26
C ASP A 250 -14.77 -2.25 15.56
N VAL A 251 -13.99 -3.13 16.18
CA VAL A 251 -13.73 -4.52 15.75
C VAL A 251 -14.13 -5.52 16.85
N THR A 252 -15.05 -5.13 17.74
CA THR A 252 -15.59 -6.01 18.79
C THR A 252 -16.18 -7.28 18.19
N ASP A 253 -17.02 -7.12 17.15
CA ASP A 253 -17.68 -8.22 16.45
C ASP A 253 -16.93 -8.68 15.18
N TYR A 254 -15.65 -8.30 15.02
CA TYR A 254 -14.85 -8.76 13.87
C TYR A 254 -14.62 -10.29 13.98
N PRO A 255 -14.91 -11.07 12.92
CA PRO A 255 -14.82 -12.53 12.98
C PRO A 255 -13.46 -13.10 13.43
N ASP A 256 -13.48 -14.23 14.14
CA ASP A 256 -12.27 -15.03 14.32
C ASP A 256 -11.88 -15.67 12.97
N GLU A 257 -10.59 -15.59 12.66
CA GLU A 257 -9.97 -16.07 11.42
C GLU A 257 -8.90 -17.11 11.74
N GLY A 258 -9.19 -18.00 12.70
CA GLY A 258 -8.31 -19.10 13.09
C GLY A 258 -7.15 -18.68 14.00
N GLY A 259 -7.40 -17.79 14.96
CA GLY A 259 -6.39 -17.38 15.95
C GLY A 259 -5.38 -16.33 15.46
N VAL A 260 -5.57 -15.77 14.26
CA VAL A 260 -4.86 -14.55 13.83
C VAL A 260 -5.63 -13.34 14.35
N ASP A 261 -4.95 -12.44 15.07
CA ASP A 261 -5.54 -11.19 15.55
C ASP A 261 -4.76 -9.94 15.09
N PHE A 262 -5.37 -8.77 15.26
CA PHE A 262 -4.75 -7.47 15.00
C PHE A 262 -3.54 -7.25 15.91
N LYS A 263 -2.43 -6.75 15.36
CA LYS A 263 -1.16 -6.55 16.07
C LYS A 263 -0.62 -5.14 15.88
N VAL A 264 0.16 -4.67 16.87
CA VAL A 264 0.98 -3.47 16.77
C VAL A 264 1.81 -3.52 15.48
N GLY A 265 1.77 -2.45 14.68
CA GLY A 265 2.46 -2.38 13.37
C GLY A 265 1.79 -3.10 12.21
N GLY A 266 0.74 -3.89 12.45
CA GLY A 266 -0.04 -4.51 11.36
C GLY A 266 -0.78 -3.46 10.51
N ALA A 267 -1.36 -3.90 9.39
CA ALA A 267 -2.12 -3.03 8.50
C ALA A 267 -3.46 -3.66 8.11
N ILE A 268 -4.51 -2.85 8.02
CA ILE A 268 -5.83 -3.27 7.52
C ILE A 268 -5.99 -2.95 6.05
N GLY A 269 -6.73 -3.78 5.31
CA GLY A 269 -7.14 -3.46 3.95
C GLY A 269 -8.56 -2.92 3.93
N ILE A 270 -8.74 -1.72 3.37
CA ILE A 270 -10.06 -1.08 3.20
C ILE A 270 -10.45 -1.19 1.73
N CYS A 271 -11.72 -1.51 1.45
CA CYS A 271 -12.29 -1.63 0.12
C CYS A 271 -13.14 -0.38 -0.21
N PRO A 272 -12.56 0.76 -0.63
CA PRO A 272 -13.34 1.97 -0.86
C PRO A 272 -14.23 1.87 -2.11
N PRO A 273 -15.51 2.26 -2.05
CA PRO A 273 -16.36 2.38 -3.23
C PRO A 273 -16.01 3.63 -4.06
N ASN A 274 -16.24 3.56 -5.38
CA ASN A 274 -16.29 4.76 -6.23
C ASN A 274 -17.46 5.67 -5.77
N PRO A 275 -17.29 7.01 -5.80
CA PRO A 275 -18.34 7.93 -5.39
C PRO A 275 -19.62 7.76 -6.23
N PRO A 276 -20.83 7.79 -5.63
CA PRO A 276 -22.08 7.57 -6.35
C PRO A 276 -22.27 8.51 -7.54
N GLU A 277 -21.88 9.78 -7.38
CA GLU A 277 -21.91 10.81 -8.42
C GLU A 277 -20.97 10.51 -9.59
N MET A 278 -19.81 9.88 -9.34
CA MET A 278 -18.89 9.43 -10.38
C MET A 278 -19.46 8.22 -11.15
N VAL A 279 -20.13 7.31 -10.43
CA VAL A 279 -20.79 6.15 -11.03
C VAL A 279 -21.96 6.56 -11.92
N ASP A 280 -22.78 7.52 -11.49
CA ASP A 280 -23.87 8.05 -12.32
C ASP A 280 -23.37 8.90 -13.49
N ASP A 281 -22.26 9.64 -13.37
CA ASP A 281 -21.63 10.36 -14.49
C ASP A 281 -21.18 9.38 -15.59
N VAL A 282 -20.51 8.27 -15.23
CA VAL A 282 -20.17 7.21 -16.20
C VAL A 282 -21.42 6.63 -16.86
N PHE A 283 -22.49 6.32 -16.10
CA PHE A 283 -23.72 5.82 -16.72
C PHE A 283 -24.40 6.83 -17.65
N ASP A 284 -24.34 8.12 -17.32
CA ASP A 284 -24.91 9.19 -18.15
C ASP A 284 -24.10 9.35 -19.45
N GLN A 285 -22.76 9.35 -19.41
CA GLN A 285 -21.91 9.39 -20.60
C GLN A 285 -22.10 8.18 -21.53
N LEU A 286 -22.21 6.97 -20.96
CA LEU A 286 -22.46 5.74 -21.72
C LEU A 286 -23.93 5.57 -22.17
N GLY A 287 -24.82 6.52 -21.85
CA GLY A 287 -26.23 6.46 -22.21
C GLY A 287 -27.03 5.32 -21.54
N VAL A 288 -26.55 4.76 -20.43
CA VAL A 288 -27.19 3.62 -19.74
C VAL A 288 -28.47 4.09 -19.05
N PRO A 289 -29.68 3.62 -19.44
CA PRO A 289 -30.93 4.15 -18.91
C PRO A 289 -31.07 3.97 -17.39
N LYS A 290 -31.55 5.02 -16.70
CA LYS A 290 -31.69 5.01 -15.22
C LYS A 290 -32.45 3.79 -14.70
N PHE A 291 -33.49 3.36 -15.40
CA PHE A 291 -34.31 2.21 -15.01
C PHE A 291 -33.63 0.82 -15.13
N VAL A 292 -32.40 0.71 -15.65
CA VAL A 292 -31.64 -0.56 -15.70
C VAL A 292 -30.36 -0.58 -14.85
N ARG A 293 -29.93 0.55 -14.29
CA ARG A 293 -28.68 0.65 -13.48
C ARG A 293 -28.73 -0.26 -12.26
N ASP A 294 -29.87 -0.25 -11.59
CA ASP A 294 -30.14 -0.93 -10.33
C ASP A 294 -30.99 -2.21 -10.48
N LYS A 295 -31.26 -2.64 -11.74
CA LYS A 295 -31.99 -3.89 -11.99
C LYS A 295 -31.05 -5.10 -11.91
N PRO A 296 -31.50 -6.22 -11.29
CA PRO A 296 -30.76 -7.47 -11.31
C PRO A 296 -30.49 -7.94 -12.74
N THR A 297 -29.27 -8.40 -12.99
CA THR A 297 -28.77 -8.93 -14.25
C THR A 297 -27.88 -10.13 -13.92
N LEU A 298 -27.83 -11.12 -14.80
CA LEU A 298 -26.85 -12.19 -14.69
C LEU A 298 -25.55 -11.69 -15.33
N LEU A 299 -24.53 -11.43 -14.51
CA LEU A 299 -23.18 -11.15 -14.96
C LEU A 299 -22.51 -12.49 -15.33
N LYS A 300 -21.85 -12.53 -16.50
CA LYS A 300 -20.95 -13.62 -16.87
C LYS A 300 -19.57 -13.06 -17.17
N THR A 301 -18.53 -13.71 -16.65
CA THR A 301 -17.13 -13.32 -16.87
C THR A 301 -16.33 -14.49 -17.43
N LYS A 302 -15.43 -14.23 -18.39
CA LYS A 302 -14.48 -15.19 -18.95
C LYS A 302 -13.06 -14.88 -18.52
N LEU A 303 -12.37 -15.82 -17.87
CA LEU A 303 -10.94 -15.76 -17.53
C LEU A 303 -10.50 -14.43 -16.86
N MET A 304 -11.25 -13.97 -15.86
CA MET A 304 -10.90 -12.77 -15.07
C MET A 304 -10.89 -13.08 -13.57
N ARG A 305 -10.28 -12.21 -12.76
CA ARG A 305 -10.27 -12.31 -11.28
C ARG A 305 -11.54 -11.72 -10.66
N TRP A 306 -11.88 -10.53 -11.11
CA TRP A 306 -13.06 -9.79 -10.70
C TRP A 306 -14.34 -10.61 -10.98
N PRO A 307 -15.30 -10.72 -10.04
CA PRO A 307 -15.49 -9.81 -8.92
C PRO A 307 -14.77 -10.08 -7.59
N THR A 308 -14.02 -11.18 -7.46
CA THR A 308 -13.20 -11.40 -6.25
C THR A 308 -11.86 -10.66 -6.35
N ILE A 309 -11.43 -9.99 -5.28
CA ILE A 309 -10.31 -9.02 -5.30
C ILE A 309 -8.98 -9.71 -5.66
N TRP A 310 -8.76 -10.91 -5.13
CA TRP A 310 -7.53 -11.68 -5.32
C TRP A 310 -7.77 -13.13 -5.77
N GLY A 311 -8.99 -13.50 -6.15
CA GLY A 311 -9.27 -14.86 -6.62
C GLY A 311 -8.64 -15.20 -7.96
N ASP A 312 -8.70 -16.47 -8.34
CA ASP A 312 -8.14 -16.96 -9.60
C ASP A 312 -8.87 -16.42 -10.84
N GLU A 313 -8.17 -16.50 -11.98
CA GLU A 313 -8.74 -16.21 -13.30
C GLU A 313 -9.58 -17.41 -13.76
N MET A 314 -10.89 -17.32 -13.54
CA MET A 314 -11.86 -18.36 -13.88
C MET A 314 -13.16 -17.76 -14.43
N GLU A 315 -13.95 -18.60 -15.10
CA GLU A 315 -15.30 -18.22 -15.51
C GLU A 315 -16.23 -18.15 -14.31
N ARG A 316 -17.16 -17.19 -14.30
CA ARG A 316 -18.12 -17.00 -13.21
C ARG A 316 -19.46 -16.55 -13.78
N GLU A 317 -20.54 -17.02 -13.17
CA GLU A 317 -21.89 -16.49 -13.36
C GLU A 317 -22.44 -16.04 -12.00
N LEU A 318 -22.96 -14.82 -11.91
CA LEU A 318 -23.51 -14.28 -10.65
C LEU A 318 -24.59 -13.22 -10.88
N VAL A 319 -25.57 -13.17 -9.98
CA VAL A 319 -26.63 -12.15 -10.01
C VAL A 319 -26.15 -10.88 -9.31
N THR A 320 -26.32 -9.74 -9.96
CA THR A 320 -25.86 -8.43 -9.49
C THR A 320 -26.55 -7.30 -10.26
N THR A 321 -26.25 -6.04 -9.96
CA THR A 321 -26.71 -4.85 -10.66
C THR A 321 -25.54 -4.14 -11.33
N ARG A 322 -25.81 -3.36 -12.38
CA ARG A 322 -24.77 -2.59 -13.08
C ARG A 322 -24.11 -1.57 -12.13
N ARG A 323 -24.87 -1.00 -11.19
CA ARG A 323 -24.36 -0.05 -10.19
C ARG A 323 -23.32 -0.70 -9.29
N GLU A 324 -23.57 -1.90 -8.79
CA GLU A 324 -22.59 -2.63 -7.95
C GLU A 324 -21.24 -2.82 -8.65
N LEU A 325 -21.24 -3.06 -9.98
CA LEU A 325 -20.02 -3.28 -10.76
C LEU A 325 -19.20 -2.00 -11.02
N LEU A 326 -19.85 -0.84 -11.12
CA LEU A 326 -19.14 0.43 -11.17
C LEU A 326 -18.78 0.97 -9.78
N THR A 327 -19.53 0.63 -8.74
CA THR A 327 -19.26 1.12 -7.38
C THR A 327 -18.09 0.39 -6.70
N TRP A 328 -18.04 -0.94 -6.73
CA TRP A 328 -17.17 -1.72 -5.82
C TRP A 328 -16.00 -2.45 -6.49
N CYS A 329 -15.78 -2.20 -7.77
CA CYS A 329 -15.51 -3.33 -8.65
C CYS A 329 -14.60 -2.98 -9.85
N ALA A 330 -14.95 -1.95 -10.63
CA ALA A 330 -14.06 -1.35 -11.63
C ALA A 330 -13.34 -0.11 -11.07
N ASP A 331 -12.08 0.10 -11.43
CA ASP A 331 -11.35 1.34 -11.13
C ASP A 331 -11.62 2.43 -12.16
N LEU A 332 -12.10 3.58 -11.67
CA LEU A 332 -12.49 4.73 -12.49
C LEU A 332 -11.51 5.91 -12.39
N GLN A 333 -10.54 5.88 -11.45
CA GLN A 333 -9.69 7.04 -11.17
C GLN A 333 -8.30 6.74 -10.58
N SER A 334 -8.00 5.50 -10.16
CA SER A 334 -6.74 5.17 -9.45
C SER A 334 -5.63 4.65 -10.37
N THR A 335 -5.89 4.48 -11.67
CA THR A 335 -4.96 3.87 -12.63
C THR A 335 -4.87 4.72 -13.90
N PRO A 336 -3.66 5.01 -14.45
CA PRO A 336 -3.53 5.75 -15.70
C PRO A 336 -4.13 5.01 -16.91
N PRO A 337 -4.70 5.71 -17.90
CA PRO A 337 -5.37 5.12 -19.06
C PRO A 337 -4.53 4.08 -19.82
N THR A 338 -5.15 2.95 -20.18
CA THR A 338 -4.48 1.88 -20.95
C THR A 338 -4.73 2.04 -22.44
N LYS A 339 -3.83 1.51 -23.29
CA LYS A 339 -4.08 1.47 -24.74
C LYS A 339 -5.35 0.67 -25.09
N GLN A 340 -5.71 -0.33 -24.29
CA GLN A 340 -6.93 -1.14 -24.50
C GLN A 340 -8.20 -0.33 -24.23
N LEU A 341 -8.22 0.52 -23.19
CA LEU A 341 -9.31 1.46 -22.94
C LEU A 341 -9.47 2.45 -24.11
N LEU A 342 -8.37 3.09 -24.55
CA LEU A 342 -8.40 4.05 -25.65
C LEU A 342 -8.79 3.39 -26.99
N ARG A 343 -8.33 2.15 -27.24
CA ARG A 343 -8.69 1.38 -28.44
C ARG A 343 -10.16 0.98 -28.46
N LEU A 344 -10.73 0.61 -27.31
CA LEU A 344 -12.16 0.37 -27.17
C LEU A 344 -12.94 1.66 -27.43
N MET A 345 -12.54 2.78 -26.82
CA MET A 345 -13.18 4.07 -27.04
C MET A 345 -13.13 4.49 -28.52
N ALA A 346 -12.02 4.24 -29.22
CA ALA A 346 -11.89 4.50 -30.65
C ALA A 346 -12.88 3.70 -31.52
N GLU A 347 -13.25 2.49 -31.09
CA GLU A 347 -14.21 1.67 -31.84
C GLU A 347 -15.59 2.34 -31.84
N TYR A 348 -16.04 2.72 -30.64
CA TYR A 348 -17.36 3.27 -30.36
C TYR A 348 -17.45 4.80 -30.44
N ALA A 349 -16.44 5.46 -31.03
CA ALA A 349 -16.45 6.90 -31.31
C ALA A 349 -17.14 7.18 -32.66
N GLU A 350 -18.30 7.85 -32.62
CA GLU A 350 -19.06 8.22 -33.82
C GLU A 350 -18.40 9.39 -34.60
N ALA A 351 -17.71 10.30 -33.93
CA ALA A 351 -17.07 11.45 -34.58
C ALA A 351 -15.70 11.07 -35.18
N PRO A 352 -15.46 11.27 -36.49
CA PRO A 352 -14.20 10.88 -37.15
C PRO A 352 -12.95 11.50 -36.51
N ASN A 353 -13.04 12.76 -36.06
CA ASN A 353 -11.94 13.44 -35.37
C ASN A 353 -11.58 12.75 -34.05
N GLU A 354 -12.56 12.50 -33.18
CA GLU A 354 -12.35 11.82 -31.89
C GLU A 354 -11.79 10.41 -32.09
N LYS A 355 -12.36 9.65 -33.03
CA LYS A 355 -11.87 8.33 -33.43
C LYS A 355 -10.41 8.36 -33.85
N GLN A 356 -10.02 9.32 -34.69
CA GLN A 356 -8.65 9.45 -35.18
C GLN A 356 -7.66 9.84 -34.07
N ILE A 357 -8.05 10.70 -33.12
CA ILE A 357 -7.22 11.04 -31.95
C ILE A 357 -7.03 9.79 -31.06
N LEU A 358 -8.11 9.06 -30.77
CA LEU A 358 -8.05 7.87 -29.93
C LEU A 358 -7.21 6.75 -30.58
N LEU A 359 -7.35 6.53 -31.89
CA LEU A 359 -6.47 5.62 -32.64
C LEU A 359 -5.00 6.08 -32.58
N TYR A 360 -4.73 7.38 -32.77
CA TYR A 360 -3.38 7.93 -32.70
C TYR A 360 -2.72 7.67 -31.33
N LEU A 361 -3.43 7.91 -30.22
CA LEU A 361 -2.93 7.61 -28.87
C LEU A 361 -2.64 6.11 -28.63
N THR A 362 -3.16 5.21 -29.46
CA THR A 362 -2.85 3.78 -29.36
C THR A 362 -1.75 3.31 -30.32
N SER A 363 -1.47 4.06 -31.40
CA SER A 363 -0.53 3.68 -32.45
C SER A 363 0.95 3.86 -32.05
N ALA A 364 1.86 3.48 -32.95
CA ALA A 364 3.28 3.82 -32.85
C ALA A 364 3.54 5.33 -32.98
N GLN A 365 2.71 6.04 -33.75
CA GLN A 365 2.87 7.48 -34.01
C GLN A 365 2.47 8.37 -32.82
N GLY A 366 1.52 7.93 -31.99
CA GLY A 366 1.11 8.65 -30.78
C GLY A 366 1.76 8.16 -29.49
N GLN A 367 2.79 7.30 -29.57
CA GLN A 367 3.45 6.72 -28.39
C GLN A 367 3.94 7.79 -27.39
N ALA A 368 4.49 8.91 -27.88
CA ALA A 368 4.92 10.02 -27.01
C ALA A 368 3.74 10.71 -26.31
N ALA A 369 2.67 11.03 -27.04
CA ALA A 369 1.45 11.62 -26.48
C ALA A 369 0.74 10.69 -25.49
N PHE A 370 0.77 9.37 -25.72
CA PHE A 370 0.26 8.36 -24.80
C PHE A 370 1.10 8.23 -23.52
N CYS A 371 2.42 8.33 -23.62
CA CYS A 371 3.30 8.41 -22.46
C CYS A 371 2.97 9.69 -21.66
N ASP A 372 2.96 10.86 -22.30
CA ASP A 372 2.64 12.14 -21.67
C ASP A 372 1.27 12.10 -20.94
N LEU A 373 0.23 11.52 -21.55
CA LEU A 373 -1.11 11.32 -20.97
C LEU A 373 -1.13 10.46 -19.70
N ARG A 374 -0.10 9.63 -19.48
CA ARG A 374 0.03 8.74 -18.31
C ARG A 374 0.94 9.29 -17.22
N THR A 375 1.49 10.48 -17.40
CA THR A 375 2.48 11.08 -16.49
C THR A 375 1.85 12.18 -15.64
N GLY A 376 2.14 12.14 -14.32
CA GLY A 376 1.52 13.01 -13.34
C GLY A 376 0.20 12.47 -12.78
N SER A 377 -0.71 13.37 -12.38
CA SER A 377 -2.02 13.04 -11.82
C SER A 377 -2.83 12.17 -12.78
N HIS A 378 -3.40 11.08 -12.28
CA HIS A 378 -4.04 10.09 -13.13
C HIS A 378 -5.33 10.64 -13.77
N ILE A 379 -5.44 10.45 -15.08
CA ILE A 379 -6.62 10.80 -15.87
C ILE A 379 -7.74 9.81 -15.55
N THR A 380 -8.93 10.32 -15.23
CA THR A 380 -10.07 9.48 -14.81
C THR A 380 -10.88 8.96 -16.01
N VAL A 381 -11.60 7.85 -15.83
CA VAL A 381 -12.51 7.30 -16.86
C VAL A 381 -13.62 8.30 -17.24
N PRO A 382 -14.31 8.98 -16.29
CA PRO A 382 -15.22 10.07 -16.63
C PRO A 382 -14.56 11.18 -17.47
N GLN A 383 -13.35 11.62 -17.11
CA GLN A 383 -12.63 12.66 -17.84
C GLN A 383 -12.37 12.27 -19.31
N LEU A 384 -12.00 11.01 -19.58
CA LEU A 384 -11.87 10.53 -20.95
C LEU A 384 -13.21 10.51 -21.70
N LEU A 385 -14.29 10.06 -21.07
CA LEU A 385 -15.62 10.03 -21.69
C LEU A 385 -16.15 11.45 -21.99
N HIS A 386 -15.93 12.41 -21.10
CA HIS A 386 -16.23 13.83 -21.36
C HIS A 386 -15.32 14.45 -22.42
N ALA A 387 -14.06 14.03 -22.51
CA ALA A 387 -13.11 14.52 -23.52
C ALA A 387 -13.48 14.03 -24.94
N PHE A 388 -14.04 12.83 -25.06
CA PHE A 388 -14.44 12.17 -26.31
C PHE A 388 -15.94 11.81 -26.27
N PRO A 389 -16.86 12.80 -26.28
CA PRO A 389 -18.29 12.61 -26.01
C PRO A 389 -19.06 11.85 -27.11
N SER A 390 -18.45 11.60 -28.28
CA SER A 390 -18.97 10.69 -29.30
C SER A 390 -18.64 9.22 -29.02
N SER A 391 -17.75 8.94 -28.06
CA SER A 391 -17.34 7.59 -27.67
C SER A 391 -18.28 7.01 -26.62
N ARG A 392 -19.11 6.03 -27.01
CA ARG A 392 -20.11 5.39 -26.14
C ARG A 392 -19.97 3.87 -26.11
N PRO A 393 -18.86 3.33 -25.56
CA PRO A 393 -18.66 1.89 -25.47
C PRO A 393 -19.75 1.22 -24.61
N PRO A 394 -20.32 0.07 -25.02
CA PRO A 394 -21.23 -0.69 -24.17
C PRO A 394 -20.59 -1.02 -22.82
N LEU A 395 -21.37 -0.91 -21.74
CA LEU A 395 -20.86 -1.07 -20.37
C LEU A 395 -20.11 -2.40 -20.14
N HIS A 396 -20.54 -3.50 -20.77
CA HIS A 396 -19.86 -4.79 -20.64
C HIS A 396 -18.49 -4.80 -21.33
N ALA A 397 -18.38 -4.22 -22.52
CA ALA A 397 -17.11 -4.05 -23.20
C ALA A 397 -16.16 -3.13 -22.41
N LEU A 398 -16.68 -2.05 -21.80
CA LEU A 398 -15.90 -1.19 -20.91
C LEU A 398 -15.40 -1.94 -19.67
N LEU A 399 -16.27 -2.69 -18.99
CA LEU A 399 -15.89 -3.52 -17.83
C LEU A 399 -14.88 -4.63 -18.20
N SER A 400 -14.79 -5.03 -19.47
CA SER A 400 -13.80 -6.00 -19.95
C SER A 400 -12.37 -5.44 -20.02
N VAL A 401 -12.20 -4.11 -20.04
CA VAL A 401 -10.89 -3.43 -20.18
C VAL A 401 -10.47 -2.60 -18.98
N LEU A 402 -11.40 -2.25 -18.08
CA LEU A 402 -11.10 -1.48 -16.89
C LEU A 402 -10.30 -2.31 -15.86
N PRO A 403 -9.33 -1.70 -15.15
CA PRO A 403 -8.67 -2.35 -14.04
C PRO A 403 -9.67 -2.68 -12.92
N GLN A 404 -9.33 -3.70 -12.13
CA GLN A 404 -10.08 -4.07 -10.95
C GLN A 404 -9.89 -3.03 -9.83
N LEU A 405 -10.96 -2.72 -9.10
CA LEU A 405 -10.92 -1.85 -7.93
C LEU A 405 -10.20 -2.58 -6.79
N MET A 406 -8.97 -2.15 -6.51
CA MET A 406 -8.13 -2.74 -5.46
C MET A 406 -8.35 -2.05 -4.11
N PRO A 407 -8.25 -2.78 -2.97
CA PRO A 407 -8.18 -2.20 -1.65
C PRO A 407 -7.02 -1.21 -1.44
N ARG A 408 -7.08 -0.48 -0.33
CA ARG A 408 -6.05 0.44 0.14
C ARG A 408 -5.65 0.01 1.56
N PHE A 409 -4.35 -0.13 1.80
CA PHE A 409 -3.83 -0.58 3.08
C PHE A 409 -3.46 0.60 3.98
N TYR A 410 -3.75 0.47 5.27
CA TYR A 410 -3.47 1.48 6.29
C TYR A 410 -2.88 0.82 7.54
N SER A 411 -1.72 1.32 7.98
CA SER A 411 -1.03 0.80 9.17
C SER A 411 -1.75 1.22 10.46
N LEU A 412 -1.83 0.30 11.42
CA LEU A 412 -2.45 0.51 12.72
C LEU A 412 -1.61 1.46 13.58
N SER A 413 -2.25 2.44 14.23
CA SER A 413 -1.61 3.48 15.04
C SER A 413 -1.74 3.32 16.55
N ASN A 414 -2.22 2.15 16.98
CA ASN A 414 -2.40 1.75 18.38
C ASN A 414 -1.88 0.33 18.62
N ASP A 415 -1.99 -0.11 19.88
CA ASP A 415 -1.98 -1.52 20.24
C ASP A 415 -3.43 -2.00 20.38
N PRO A 416 -3.91 -2.88 19.47
CA PRO A 416 -5.29 -3.37 19.47
C PRO A 416 -5.71 -4.07 20.76
N HIS A 417 -4.76 -4.64 21.52
CA HIS A 417 -5.06 -5.38 22.74
C HIS A 417 -5.31 -4.47 23.97
N ILE A 418 -4.96 -3.18 23.93
CA ILE A 418 -5.18 -2.23 25.05
C ILE A 418 -6.44 -1.37 24.87
N SER A 419 -6.97 -1.23 23.66
CA SER A 419 -7.92 -0.14 23.40
C SER A 419 -9.25 -0.28 24.15
N SER A 420 -9.56 -1.50 24.61
CA SER A 420 -10.65 -1.84 25.54
C SER A 420 -10.48 -1.29 26.97
N ALA A 421 -9.30 -0.78 27.34
CA ALA A 421 -8.94 -0.38 28.70
C ALA A 421 -8.90 1.14 28.94
N ARG A 422 -9.38 1.97 27.99
CA ARG A 422 -9.37 3.44 28.17
C ARG A 422 -10.51 3.91 29.08
N PRO A 423 -10.27 4.90 29.95
CA PRO A 423 -11.33 5.53 30.73
C PRO A 423 -12.42 6.11 29.80
N GLY A 424 -13.68 5.73 30.06
CA GLY A 424 -14.85 6.22 29.31
C GLY A 424 -15.34 5.31 28.18
N ILE A 425 -14.56 4.31 27.76
CA ILE A 425 -15.04 3.29 26.81
C ILE A 425 -15.76 2.18 27.60
N PRO A 426 -16.97 1.74 27.19
CA PRO A 426 -17.64 0.59 27.80
C PRO A 426 -16.75 -0.65 27.74
N GLY A 427 -16.53 -1.28 28.89
CA GLY A 427 -15.66 -2.46 29.00
C GLY A 427 -16.11 -3.59 28.06
N GLY A 428 -15.19 -4.06 27.24
CA GLY A 428 -15.42 -5.11 26.25
C GLY A 428 -15.28 -4.67 24.79
N ARG A 429 -15.37 -3.37 24.47
CA ARG A 429 -15.16 -2.90 23.08
C ARG A 429 -13.70 -3.07 22.64
N ARG A 430 -13.49 -3.56 21.43
CA ARG A 430 -12.17 -3.71 20.81
C ARG A 430 -12.02 -2.68 19.70
N LEU A 431 -11.07 -1.76 19.83
CA LEU A 431 -10.83 -0.72 18.83
C LEU A 431 -9.46 -0.87 18.19
N ILE A 432 -9.42 -0.66 16.87
CA ILE A 432 -8.20 -0.41 16.12
C ILE A 432 -8.17 1.05 15.69
N GLU A 433 -6.98 1.63 15.58
CA GLU A 433 -6.83 3.02 15.19
C GLU A 433 -5.95 3.15 13.96
N MET A 434 -6.22 4.18 13.15
CA MET A 434 -5.39 4.53 12.01
C MET A 434 -5.36 6.05 11.81
N ALA A 435 -4.46 6.50 10.94
CA ALA A 435 -4.52 7.84 10.36
C ALA A 435 -4.37 7.80 8.84
N VAL A 436 -5.04 8.73 8.17
CA VAL A 436 -5.00 8.91 6.71
C VAL A 436 -4.77 10.38 6.38
N THR A 437 -3.75 10.65 5.58
CA THR A 437 -3.59 11.96 4.93
C THR A 437 -4.36 11.96 3.63
N ILE A 438 -5.13 13.02 3.39
CA ILE A 438 -5.90 13.16 2.15
C ILE A 438 -4.93 13.36 0.97
N HIS A 439 -5.10 12.53 -0.06
CA HIS A 439 -4.48 12.74 -1.37
C HIS A 439 -5.41 13.60 -2.21
N GLU A 440 -4.87 14.66 -2.79
CA GLU A 440 -5.60 15.62 -3.63
C GLU A 440 -4.83 15.82 -4.93
N ASP A 441 -5.54 15.71 -6.04
CA ASP A 441 -5.10 16.05 -7.39
C ASP A 441 -5.95 17.22 -7.92
N PRO A 442 -5.46 18.02 -8.88
CA PRO A 442 -6.33 18.88 -9.70
C PRO A 442 -7.43 18.04 -10.36
N ASP A 443 -8.67 18.57 -10.37
CA ASP A 443 -9.74 18.04 -11.21
C ASP A 443 -9.56 18.59 -12.64
N TRP A 444 -10.20 17.96 -13.62
CA TRP A 444 -10.28 18.51 -14.98
C TRP A 444 -11.25 19.68 -15.08
N ARG A 445 -12.19 19.76 -14.13
CA ARG A 445 -13.13 20.87 -13.95
C ARG A 445 -12.40 22.05 -13.32
N GLU A 446 -12.41 23.19 -14.00
CA GLU A 446 -11.61 24.37 -13.68
C GLU A 446 -11.85 24.86 -12.23
N GLY A 447 -10.76 25.11 -11.51
CA GLY A 447 -10.79 25.55 -10.12
C GLY A 447 -11.21 24.49 -9.09
N LYS A 448 -11.40 23.22 -9.48
CA LYS A 448 -11.73 22.12 -8.56
C LYS A 448 -10.54 21.19 -8.30
N THR A 449 -10.60 20.50 -7.17
CA THR A 449 -9.70 19.40 -6.81
C THR A 449 -10.50 18.12 -6.65
N ARG A 450 -9.86 16.98 -6.92
CA ARG A 450 -10.40 15.64 -6.65
C ARG A 450 -9.56 14.94 -5.59
N THR A 451 -10.22 14.22 -4.70
CA THR A 451 -9.57 13.39 -3.71
C THR A 451 -9.18 12.03 -4.30
N GLY A 452 -8.07 11.44 -3.85
CA GLY A 452 -7.77 10.03 -4.13
C GLY A 452 -8.87 9.12 -3.55
N LEU A 453 -9.23 8.04 -4.28
CA LEU A 453 -10.39 7.19 -3.98
C LEU A 453 -10.54 6.79 -2.50
N GLY A 454 -9.51 6.14 -1.93
CA GLY A 454 -9.57 5.61 -0.57
C GLY A 454 -9.51 6.69 0.51
N SER A 455 -8.62 7.68 0.34
CA SER A 455 -8.51 8.78 1.30
C SER A 455 -9.74 9.69 1.28
N GLY A 456 -10.31 9.98 0.11
CA GLY A 456 -11.54 10.76 -0.04
C GLY A 456 -12.79 10.01 0.44
N PHE A 457 -12.83 8.68 0.32
CA PHE A 457 -13.87 7.87 0.97
C PHE A 457 -13.82 8.03 2.50
N LEU A 458 -12.63 7.90 3.09
CA LEU A 458 -12.44 8.11 4.53
C LEU A 458 -12.73 9.57 4.93
N GLU A 459 -12.29 10.55 4.14
CA GLU A 459 -12.57 11.98 4.39
C GLU A 459 -14.07 12.26 4.56
N ARG A 460 -14.92 11.74 3.64
CA ARG A 460 -16.37 11.91 3.71
C ARG A 460 -16.96 11.29 4.97
N ILE A 461 -16.46 10.14 5.40
CA ILE A 461 -16.87 9.49 6.66
C ILE A 461 -16.46 10.32 7.88
N ALA A 462 -15.21 10.82 7.92
CA ALA A 462 -14.75 11.69 9.00
C ALA A 462 -15.56 12.99 9.08
N GLN A 463 -15.84 13.64 7.95
CA GLN A 463 -16.67 14.84 7.88
C GLN A 463 -18.09 14.57 8.40
N GLN A 464 -18.75 13.51 7.94
CA GLN A 464 -20.08 13.12 8.42
C GLN A 464 -20.09 12.84 9.94
N PHE A 465 -19.05 12.19 10.47
CA PHE A 465 -18.90 11.95 11.91
C PHE A 465 -18.75 13.28 12.68
N ILE A 466 -17.81 14.12 12.27
CA ILE A 466 -17.46 15.39 12.93
C ILE A 466 -18.63 16.39 12.88
N GLU A 467 -19.31 16.53 11.73
CA GLU A 467 -20.47 17.40 11.56
C GLU A 467 -21.66 16.94 12.41
N ALA A 468 -21.83 15.62 12.58
CA ALA A 468 -22.86 15.04 13.44
C ALA A 468 -22.60 15.31 14.93
N GLU A 469 -21.35 15.14 15.41
CA GLU A 469 -20.99 15.51 16.79
C GLU A 469 -21.19 17.00 17.04
N GLN A 470 -20.76 17.86 16.11
CA GLN A 470 -20.96 19.32 16.18
C GLN A 470 -22.45 19.69 16.19
N SER A 471 -23.30 18.90 15.54
CA SER A 471 -24.76 19.03 15.56
C SER A 471 -25.42 18.45 16.83
N GLY A 472 -24.64 17.92 17.78
CA GLY A 472 -25.10 17.38 19.05
C GLY A 472 -25.53 15.91 19.03
N ILE A 473 -25.26 15.17 17.94
CA ILE A 473 -25.51 13.73 17.86
C ILE A 473 -24.46 13.00 18.70
N ARG A 474 -24.90 12.30 19.75
CA ARG A 474 -24.00 11.65 20.74
C ARG A 474 -23.37 10.33 20.29
N ASP A 475 -23.95 9.68 19.29
CA ASP A 475 -23.42 8.46 18.67
C ASP A 475 -23.66 8.56 17.15
N PRO A 476 -22.81 9.31 16.43
CA PRO A 476 -22.94 9.44 14.97
C PRO A 476 -22.85 8.10 14.26
N ALA A 477 -22.06 7.17 14.79
CA ALA A 477 -21.81 5.85 14.21
C ALA A 477 -23.10 5.07 14.00
N HIS A 478 -23.89 4.89 15.07
CA HIS A 478 -25.16 4.17 15.01
C HIS A 478 -26.27 4.97 14.35
N VAL A 479 -26.29 6.30 14.51
CA VAL A 479 -27.37 7.15 13.95
C VAL A 479 -27.25 7.29 12.43
N LEU A 480 -26.03 7.33 11.89
CA LEU A 480 -25.76 7.52 10.47
C LEU A 480 -25.28 6.24 9.74
N ASP A 481 -25.17 5.10 10.44
CA ASP A 481 -24.72 3.81 9.89
C ASP A 481 -23.30 3.90 9.27
N LEU A 482 -22.40 4.64 9.93
CA LEU A 482 -21.05 4.91 9.43
C LEU A 482 -20.16 3.68 9.61
N THR A 483 -19.91 2.99 8.51
CA THR A 483 -19.06 1.79 8.48
C THR A 483 -17.93 1.91 7.46
N VAL A 484 -16.81 1.24 7.76
CA VAL A 484 -15.65 1.09 6.87
C VAL A 484 -15.60 -0.37 6.41
N PRO A 485 -15.80 -0.65 5.11
CA PRO A 485 -15.64 -1.99 4.56
C PRO A 485 -14.17 -2.36 4.55
N MET A 486 -13.76 -3.22 5.47
CA MET A 486 -12.37 -3.62 5.69
C MET A 486 -12.21 -5.12 5.90
N PHE A 487 -11.00 -5.61 5.78
CA PHE A 487 -10.60 -6.94 6.22
C PHE A 487 -9.25 -6.83 6.97
N ARG A 488 -9.00 -7.78 7.86
CA ARG A 488 -7.71 -7.95 8.53
C ARG A 488 -6.66 -8.19 7.44
N GLY A 489 -5.77 -7.22 7.23
CA GLY A 489 -4.70 -7.35 6.24
C GLY A 489 -3.64 -8.35 6.70
N LEU A 490 -2.54 -8.45 5.96
CA LEU A 490 -1.42 -9.28 6.35
C LEU A 490 -0.82 -8.76 7.67
N MET A 491 -1.20 -9.36 8.81
CA MET A 491 -0.65 -9.12 10.15
C MET A 491 0.82 -9.60 10.30
N ALA A 492 1.52 -9.65 9.18
CA ALA A 492 2.83 -10.25 8.97
C ALA A 492 3.71 -9.34 8.08
N ASN A 493 3.41 -8.04 8.02
CA ASN A 493 4.30 -7.06 7.42
C ASN A 493 5.61 -6.95 8.24
N PRO A 494 6.68 -6.39 7.67
CA PRO A 494 7.95 -6.24 8.38
C PRO A 494 7.82 -5.51 9.72
N LEU A 495 6.95 -4.48 9.81
CA LEU A 495 6.67 -3.76 11.05
C LEU A 495 6.09 -4.65 12.15
N SER A 496 5.04 -5.44 11.89
CA SER A 496 4.43 -6.28 12.94
C SER A 496 5.33 -7.45 13.36
N ARG A 497 6.06 -8.04 12.41
CA ARG A 497 6.99 -9.16 12.69
C ARG A 497 8.19 -8.71 13.52
N GLN A 498 8.78 -7.58 13.18
CA GLN A 498 10.02 -7.08 13.78
C GLN A 498 9.77 -6.09 14.93
N PHE A 499 8.58 -6.00 15.51
CA PHE A 499 8.35 -5.12 16.66
C PHE A 499 8.88 -5.69 18.01
N GLY A 500 9.01 -7.02 18.15
CA GLY A 500 9.26 -7.67 19.45
C GLY A 500 10.63 -7.41 20.11
N GLY A 501 10.74 -7.68 21.41
CA GLY A 501 11.98 -7.52 22.20
C GLY A 501 12.11 -6.17 22.92
N ASP A 502 13.07 -6.06 23.84
CA ASP A 502 13.30 -4.90 24.73
C ASP A 502 14.56 -4.08 24.35
N GLY A 503 15.14 -4.35 23.18
CA GLY A 503 16.28 -3.62 22.62
C GLY A 503 15.93 -2.19 22.18
N PRO A 504 16.95 -1.33 22.00
CA PRO A 504 16.76 0.07 21.62
C PRO A 504 16.17 0.20 20.21
N MET A 505 15.35 1.24 19.99
CA MET A 505 14.72 1.47 18.69
C MET A 505 14.82 2.92 18.21
N MET A 506 15.13 3.11 16.93
CA MET A 506 15.02 4.39 16.25
C MET A 506 13.89 4.34 15.21
N LEU A 507 12.99 5.32 15.26
CA LEU A 507 11.77 5.41 14.47
C LEU A 507 11.87 6.69 13.62
N VAL A 508 11.86 6.58 12.30
CA VAL A 508 12.01 7.72 11.38
C VAL A 508 10.75 7.85 10.52
N GLY A 509 9.89 8.81 10.86
CA GLY A 509 8.53 8.92 10.32
C GLY A 509 8.24 10.30 9.75
N ALA A 510 7.79 10.39 8.49
CA ALA A 510 7.39 11.67 7.89
C ALA A 510 5.86 11.76 7.69
N GLY A 511 5.25 12.84 8.20
CA GLY A 511 3.80 13.04 8.17
C GLY A 511 3.05 11.88 8.84
N VAL A 512 2.11 11.27 8.10
CA VAL A 512 1.38 10.07 8.55
C VAL A 512 2.27 8.83 8.73
N GLY A 513 3.54 8.88 8.33
CA GLY A 513 4.58 7.91 8.74
C GLY A 513 4.73 7.76 10.26
N MET A 514 4.27 8.73 11.05
CA MET A 514 4.18 8.63 12.51
C MET A 514 3.10 7.63 13.00
N ALA A 515 2.12 7.27 12.17
CA ALA A 515 0.99 6.43 12.57
C ALA A 515 1.43 5.09 13.23
N PRO A 516 2.17 4.17 12.56
CA PRO A 516 2.59 2.91 13.20
C PRO A 516 3.44 3.11 14.45
N PHE A 517 4.28 4.16 14.47
CA PHE A 517 5.17 4.47 15.58
C PHE A 517 4.44 4.91 16.84
N ARG A 518 3.26 5.54 16.72
CA ARG A 518 2.41 5.80 17.88
C ARG A 518 2.04 4.50 18.62
N GLY A 519 1.65 3.46 17.89
CA GLY A 519 1.35 2.14 18.48
C GLY A 519 2.58 1.50 19.12
N PHE A 520 3.74 1.60 18.47
CA PHE A 520 5.02 1.07 18.98
C PHE A 520 5.40 1.71 20.32
N ILE A 521 5.39 3.04 20.38
CA ILE A 521 5.82 3.81 21.54
C ILE A 521 4.85 3.61 22.70
N LEU A 522 3.53 3.69 22.46
CA LEU A 522 2.53 3.49 23.52
C LEU A 522 2.54 2.06 24.09
N ASN A 523 2.85 1.05 23.28
CA ASN A 523 3.06 -0.31 23.78
C ASN A 523 4.35 -0.41 24.63
N ARG A 524 5.48 0.09 24.14
CA ARG A 524 6.77 0.07 24.87
C ARG A 524 6.72 0.86 26.19
N LEU A 525 6.02 2.00 26.22
CA LEU A 525 5.91 2.88 27.40
C LEU A 525 5.15 2.26 28.59
N LYS A 526 4.45 1.11 28.41
CA LYS A 526 3.94 0.31 29.53
C LYS A 526 5.07 -0.14 30.47
N ASN A 527 6.23 -0.46 29.88
CA ASN A 527 7.42 -0.87 30.62
C ASN A 527 8.26 0.38 30.90
N ALA A 528 8.26 0.84 32.15
CA ALA A 528 8.93 2.09 32.55
C ALA A 528 10.43 2.15 32.17
N ASN A 529 11.09 0.99 32.06
CA ASN A 529 12.50 0.86 31.66
C ASN A 529 12.77 1.04 30.15
N CYS A 530 11.74 1.32 29.34
CA CYS A 530 11.87 1.41 27.87
C CYS A 530 11.81 2.84 27.31
N ALA A 531 11.38 3.86 28.09
CA ALA A 531 11.26 5.24 27.58
C ALA A 531 12.59 5.79 27.05
N ASN A 532 13.66 5.57 27.80
CA ASN A 532 15.05 5.95 27.50
C ASN A 532 15.77 5.00 26.51
N LYS A 533 15.01 4.18 25.77
CA LYS A 533 15.50 3.29 24.68
C LYS A 533 14.82 3.55 23.33
N ILE A 534 14.07 4.65 23.21
CA ILE A 534 13.25 4.95 22.03
C ILE A 534 13.60 6.34 21.52
N TRP A 535 13.96 6.43 20.24
CA TRP A 535 14.20 7.69 19.55
C TRP A 535 13.23 7.78 18.36
N LEU A 536 12.51 8.90 18.25
CA LEU A 536 11.57 9.16 17.18
C LEU A 536 11.95 10.47 16.46
N VAL A 537 12.25 10.38 15.16
CA VAL A 537 12.44 11.53 14.27
C VAL A 537 11.16 11.72 13.45
N GLN A 538 10.37 12.74 13.80
CA GLN A 538 9.10 13.07 13.14
C GLN A 538 9.30 14.23 12.14
N GLY A 539 9.18 13.96 10.84
CA GLY A 539 9.25 14.98 9.78
C GLY A 539 7.89 15.63 9.50
N VAL A 540 7.83 16.95 9.55
CA VAL A 540 6.63 17.75 9.26
C VAL A 540 6.96 18.95 8.35
N ARG A 541 5.93 19.67 7.88
CA ARG A 541 6.12 20.94 7.16
C ARG A 541 6.34 22.08 8.14
N ASP A 542 5.35 22.30 8.98
CA ASP A 542 5.26 23.29 10.04
C ASP A 542 4.72 22.58 11.29
N ALA A 543 5.42 22.67 12.42
CA ALA A 543 5.00 22.02 13.65
C ALA A 543 3.71 22.61 14.25
N MET A 544 3.35 23.85 13.89
CA MET A 544 2.11 24.47 14.35
C MET A 544 0.87 23.91 13.63
N LEU A 545 1.01 23.36 12.42
CA LEU A 545 -0.10 22.97 11.54
C LEU A 545 -0.16 21.46 11.26
N ASP A 546 1.00 20.83 11.05
CA ASP A 546 1.14 19.47 10.50
C ASP A 546 1.68 18.46 11.55
N GLU A 547 1.94 18.87 12.80
CA GLU A 547 2.40 17.96 13.87
C GLU A 547 1.28 17.09 14.42
N ILE A 548 1.05 15.95 13.76
CA ILE A 548 0.08 14.97 14.23
C ILE A 548 0.52 14.28 15.53
N TYR A 549 -0.46 13.95 16.37
CA TYR A 549 -0.30 13.26 17.66
C TYR A 549 0.61 14.00 18.69
N GLN A 550 0.62 15.34 18.65
CA GLN A 550 1.28 16.18 19.64
C GLN A 550 0.68 15.99 21.05
N GLY A 551 1.53 15.70 22.04
CA GLY A 551 1.13 15.49 23.44
C GLY A 551 0.66 14.07 23.79
N GLU A 552 0.51 13.17 22.81
CA GLU A 552 -0.02 11.83 23.03
C GLU A 552 1.03 10.82 23.56
N LEU A 553 2.32 11.17 23.61
CA LEU A 553 3.37 10.30 24.18
C LEU A 553 3.65 10.57 25.67
N GLY A 554 2.90 11.48 26.30
CA GLY A 554 2.96 11.76 27.73
C GLY A 554 4.25 12.46 28.18
N ALA A 555 4.68 12.21 29.42
CA ALA A 555 5.76 12.95 30.06
C ALA A 555 7.12 12.84 29.33
N HIS A 556 7.38 11.70 28.70
CA HIS A 556 8.64 11.41 28.00
C HIS A 556 8.67 11.91 26.55
N GLU A 557 7.61 12.57 26.05
CA GLU A 557 7.52 12.99 24.65
C GLU A 557 8.72 13.84 24.20
N ARG A 558 9.23 14.74 25.06
CA ARG A 558 10.38 15.59 24.73
C ARG A 558 11.72 14.86 24.74
N GLU A 559 11.80 13.70 25.38
CA GLU A 559 12.99 12.87 25.46
C GLU A 559 13.05 11.90 24.28
N ILE A 560 11.89 11.40 23.85
CA ILE A 560 11.71 10.43 22.77
C ILE A 560 11.61 11.12 21.39
N LYS A 561 10.82 12.20 21.27
CA LYS A 561 10.37 12.74 19.99
C LYS A 561 11.12 14.00 19.57
N LYS A 562 11.81 13.92 18.44
CA LYS A 562 12.44 15.01 17.73
C LYS A 562 11.61 15.41 16.50
N VAL A 563 11.03 16.60 16.51
CA VAL A 563 10.29 17.15 15.36
C VAL A 563 11.24 17.93 14.43
N VAL A 564 11.21 17.60 13.14
CA VAL A 564 12.02 18.19 12.07
C VAL A 564 11.11 18.90 11.07
N GLN A 565 11.40 20.16 10.75
CA GLN A 565 10.51 21.03 9.98
C GLN A 565 11.10 21.41 8.61
N SER A 566 10.46 20.94 7.55
CA SER A 566 10.89 21.17 6.16
C SER A 566 10.56 22.56 5.60
N ARG A 567 9.70 23.35 6.27
CA ARG A 567 9.33 24.71 5.83
C ARG A 567 9.69 25.83 6.82
N LYS A 568 10.44 25.51 7.88
CA LYS A 568 10.85 26.51 8.87
C LYS A 568 11.79 27.54 8.24
N VAL A 569 11.35 28.80 8.21
CA VAL A 569 12.12 29.92 7.62
C VAL A 569 13.52 30.00 8.23
N GLY A 570 14.54 30.03 7.39
CA GLY A 570 15.95 30.12 7.79
C GLY A 570 16.57 28.84 8.37
N SER A 571 15.81 27.77 8.59
CA SER A 571 16.35 26.50 9.14
C SER A 571 15.56 25.27 8.67
N ALA A 572 15.17 25.24 7.40
CA ALA A 572 14.50 24.09 6.79
C ALA A 572 15.41 22.85 6.84
N ARG A 573 14.86 21.73 7.32
CA ARG A 573 15.55 20.44 7.45
C ARG A 573 14.60 19.29 7.15
N TYR A 574 15.16 18.16 6.75
CA TYR A 574 14.45 16.91 6.53
C TYR A 574 14.93 15.82 7.49
N VAL A 575 14.18 14.73 7.60
CA VAL A 575 14.46 13.65 8.57
C VAL A 575 15.84 13.02 8.36
N GLN A 576 16.31 12.91 7.11
CA GLN A 576 17.66 12.42 6.79
C GLN A 576 18.79 13.34 7.27
N ASP A 577 18.54 14.63 7.47
CA ASP A 577 19.53 15.55 8.04
C ASP A 577 19.65 15.33 9.56
N GLU A 578 18.53 15.03 10.22
CA GLU A 578 18.49 14.68 11.64
C GLU A 578 19.07 13.28 11.90
N VAL A 579 18.88 12.31 11.00
CA VAL A 579 19.56 11.00 11.05
C VAL A 579 21.09 11.17 11.06
N ARG A 580 21.65 12.02 10.18
CA ARG A 580 23.09 12.34 10.20
C ARG A 580 23.52 13.05 11.48
N MET A 581 22.75 14.03 11.95
CA MET A 581 23.07 14.73 13.22
C MET A 581 22.99 13.81 14.45
N GLN A 582 22.28 12.69 14.36
CA GLN A 582 22.15 11.67 15.40
C GLN A 582 22.95 10.39 15.07
N ALA A 583 24.03 10.51 14.29
CA ALA A 583 24.87 9.39 13.86
C ALA A 583 25.32 8.46 15.02
N ASP A 584 25.66 9.01 16.19
CA ASP A 584 26.04 8.22 17.37
C ASP A 584 24.86 7.38 17.92
N VAL A 585 23.63 7.91 17.87
CA VAL A 585 22.42 7.18 18.27
C VAL A 585 22.08 6.11 17.24
N VAL A 586 22.13 6.43 15.94
CA VAL A 586 21.93 5.46 14.85
C VAL A 586 22.89 4.29 14.99
N TRP A 587 24.19 4.58 15.20
CA TRP A 587 25.25 3.57 15.32
C TRP A 587 25.12 2.73 16.60
N PHE A 588 24.78 3.36 17.73
CA PHE A 588 24.46 2.66 18.97
C PHE A 588 23.25 1.71 18.80
N VAL A 589 22.14 2.22 18.25
CA VAL A 589 20.90 1.46 18.06
C VAL A 589 21.13 0.25 17.17
N ILE A 590 21.78 0.39 16.01
CA ILE A 590 21.90 -0.72 15.05
C ILE A 590 22.87 -1.82 15.48
N ASN A 591 23.80 -1.52 16.39
CA ASN A 591 24.80 -2.47 16.90
C ASN A 591 24.48 -3.04 18.29
N ALA A 592 23.47 -2.50 18.98
CA ALA A 592 22.97 -3.06 20.24
C ALA A 592 22.22 -4.39 20.03
N LEU A 593 22.20 -5.21 21.09
CA LEU A 593 21.37 -6.43 21.15
C LEU A 593 19.88 -6.06 21.02
N ASP A 594 19.17 -6.78 20.16
CA ASP A 594 17.78 -6.49 19.74
C ASP A 594 17.55 -5.04 19.25
N GLY A 595 18.61 -4.37 18.82
CA GLY A 595 18.57 -3.02 18.28
C GLY A 595 17.91 -2.96 16.90
N ARG A 596 16.96 -2.04 16.70
CA ARG A 596 16.20 -1.91 15.45
C ARG A 596 15.97 -0.47 14.98
N ILE A 597 15.99 -0.27 13.66
CA ILE A 597 15.67 1.00 13.00
C ILE A 597 14.49 0.79 12.06
N PHE A 598 13.46 1.63 12.21
CA PHE A 598 12.25 1.59 11.41
C PHE A 598 12.04 2.90 10.66
N VAL A 599 11.67 2.84 9.39
CA VAL A 599 11.43 3.99 8.52
C VAL A 599 10.04 3.90 7.90
N CYS A 600 9.21 4.93 8.08
CA CYS A 600 7.83 4.97 7.57
C CYS A 600 7.47 6.32 6.93
N GLY A 601 6.75 6.26 5.81
CA GLY A 601 6.34 7.45 5.04
C GLY A 601 6.58 7.24 3.55
N SER A 602 6.80 8.32 2.81
CA SER A 602 6.91 8.20 1.35
C SER A 602 8.22 7.54 0.91
N SER A 603 8.13 6.57 -0.01
CA SER A 603 9.29 5.86 -0.59
C SER A 603 10.25 6.85 -1.26
N LYS A 604 9.70 7.67 -2.17
CA LYS A 604 10.49 8.59 -2.95
C LYS A 604 10.93 9.79 -2.11
N GLY A 605 12.21 10.15 -2.20
CA GLY A 605 12.80 11.32 -1.57
C GLY A 605 13.02 11.17 -0.05
N MET A 606 12.04 10.68 0.70
CA MET A 606 12.18 10.43 2.13
C MET A 606 12.87 9.09 2.40
N GLY A 607 12.31 7.96 1.96
CA GLY A 607 12.93 6.63 2.14
C GLY A 607 14.34 6.56 1.54
N GLU A 608 14.48 6.94 0.26
CA GLU A 608 15.78 7.07 -0.44
C GLU A 608 16.75 8.08 0.22
N GLY A 609 16.22 9.11 0.87
CA GLY A 609 16.99 10.12 1.59
C GLY A 609 17.55 9.59 2.90
N VAL A 610 16.72 8.86 3.65
CA VAL A 610 17.08 8.22 4.92
C VAL A 610 18.04 7.07 4.69
N HIS A 611 17.83 6.21 3.70
CA HIS A 611 18.77 5.12 3.37
C HIS A 611 20.18 5.65 3.11
N ARG A 612 20.32 6.68 2.26
CA ARG A 612 21.63 7.33 2.02
C ARG A 612 22.23 7.95 3.29
N ALA A 613 21.42 8.56 4.16
CA ALA A 613 21.91 9.06 5.44
C ALA A 613 22.37 7.94 6.39
N LEU A 614 21.74 6.76 6.36
CA LEU A 614 22.19 5.58 7.11
C LEU A 614 23.52 5.05 6.56
N VAL A 615 23.69 5.00 5.23
CA VAL A 615 24.97 4.67 4.56
C VAL A 615 26.07 5.64 4.99
N ASP A 616 25.81 6.96 4.92
CA ASP A 616 26.75 7.99 5.38
C ASP A 616 27.19 7.78 6.85
N VAL A 617 26.24 7.43 7.74
CA VAL A 617 26.53 7.13 9.15
C VAL A 617 27.38 5.88 9.32
N ALA A 618 27.12 4.82 8.55
CA ALA A 618 27.94 3.60 8.60
C ALA A 618 29.37 3.82 8.08
N MET A 619 29.54 4.69 7.06
CA MET A 619 30.85 5.14 6.62
C MET A 619 31.58 5.95 7.73
N GLU A 620 30.91 6.92 8.35
CA GLU A 620 31.51 7.76 9.41
C GLU A 620 31.87 6.97 10.68
N LYS A 621 30.92 6.17 11.20
CA LYS A 621 31.04 5.52 12.52
C LYS A 621 31.65 4.13 12.46
N GLY A 622 31.48 3.42 11.34
CA GLY A 622 32.09 2.12 11.10
C GLY A 622 33.47 2.20 10.42
N ASN A 623 33.89 3.39 9.96
CA ASN A 623 35.07 3.58 9.10
C ASN A 623 35.03 2.64 7.86
N LEU A 624 33.84 2.46 7.30
CA LEU A 624 33.57 1.65 6.12
C LEU A 624 33.68 2.49 4.84
N ASN A 625 34.04 1.85 3.72
CA ASN A 625 33.82 2.45 2.41
C ASN A 625 32.32 2.36 2.02
N HIS A 626 31.95 3.01 0.91
CA HIS A 626 30.54 3.09 0.47
C HIS A 626 29.92 1.72 0.21
N ASP A 627 30.63 0.82 -0.45
CA ASP A 627 30.10 -0.49 -0.84
C ASP A 627 29.99 -1.43 0.38
N GLU A 628 30.95 -1.34 1.30
CA GLU A 628 30.89 -2.00 2.62
C GLU A 628 29.71 -1.49 3.47
N ALA A 629 29.42 -0.18 3.40
CA ALA A 629 28.30 0.42 4.13
C ALA A 629 26.93 0.03 3.55
N GLU A 630 26.80 -0.06 2.22
CA GLU A 630 25.60 -0.63 1.58
C GLU A 630 25.43 -2.12 1.94
N GLU A 631 26.49 -2.92 1.87
CA GLU A 631 26.45 -4.34 2.26
C GLU A 631 26.08 -4.52 3.76
N PHE A 632 26.57 -3.64 4.63
CA PHE A 632 26.16 -3.60 6.04
C PHE A 632 24.66 -3.38 6.20
N TRP A 633 24.06 -2.41 5.50
CA TRP A 633 22.63 -2.13 5.63
C TRP A 633 21.73 -3.20 5.01
N GLU A 634 22.14 -3.82 3.89
CA GLU A 634 21.42 -4.97 3.35
C GLU A 634 21.47 -6.18 4.32
N LYS A 635 22.62 -6.49 4.95
CA LYS A 635 22.69 -7.51 6.01
C LYS A 635 21.80 -7.18 7.20
N LYS A 636 21.73 -5.92 7.63
CA LYS A 636 20.83 -5.47 8.72
C LYS A 636 19.35 -5.57 8.34
N LYS A 637 19.01 -5.43 7.06
CA LYS A 637 17.66 -5.57 6.50
C LYS A 637 17.25 -7.04 6.37
N GLU A 638 18.15 -7.90 5.88
CA GLU A 638 17.97 -9.37 5.89
C GLU A 638 17.77 -9.91 7.31
N GLY A 639 18.56 -9.42 8.28
CA GLY A 639 18.41 -9.74 9.70
C GLY A 639 17.20 -9.10 10.40
N GLY A 640 16.38 -8.32 9.69
CA GLY A 640 15.20 -7.66 10.26
C GLY A 640 15.49 -6.58 11.30
N GLN A 641 16.74 -6.11 11.39
CA GLN A 641 17.14 -5.00 12.25
C GLN A 641 16.84 -3.64 11.61
N TYR A 642 16.94 -3.53 10.28
CA TYR A 642 16.54 -2.36 9.52
C TYR A 642 15.27 -2.66 8.73
N VAL A 643 14.20 -1.89 8.98
CA VAL A 643 12.89 -2.10 8.36
C VAL A 643 12.37 -0.78 7.77
N ALA A 644 12.25 -0.72 6.46
CA ALA A 644 11.59 0.39 5.76
C ALA A 644 10.22 -0.06 5.22
N GLU A 645 9.13 0.46 5.79
CA GLU A 645 7.77 0.32 5.25
C GLU A 645 7.37 1.67 4.67
N THR A 646 7.61 1.83 3.37
CA THR A 646 7.42 3.10 2.65
C THR A 646 6.48 2.94 1.45
N TRP A 647 5.79 4.02 1.09
CA TRP A 647 4.69 4.04 0.10
C TRP A 647 4.71 5.22 -0.88
#